data_AF-A0A964RMA6-F1
#
_entry.id   AF-A0A964RMA6-F1
#
_cell.length_a   1.000
_cell.length_b   1.000
_cell.length_c   1.000
_cell.angle_alpha   90.00
_cell.angle_beta   90.00
_cell.angle_gamma   90.00
#
_symmetry.space_group_name_H-M   'P 1'
#
loop_
_entity.id
_entity.type
_entity.pdbx_description
1 polymer ?
#
loop_
_entity_poly.entity_id
_entity_poly.type
_entity_poly.pdbx_seq_one_letter_code
_entity_poly.pdbx_strand_id
1 'polypeptide(L)'
;MKTKSEKFKFNSIRTKLITSLVGICVIPLIILGFGSYIQSKSILNEKLKVTSQQTLSEVNDGIDNYFNGFSSMVTMLSTDYNFINGDSIESASFIPGTLQNVQKSNDNIFSTYFGTEDGNFNIYPNSKMPDGFDPRVRPWYKQALDNKGQVIVTLPFKDAQTGKSVVSIAKTVERDGKVIGVCAMNVSLDTLTDKIATKKVGTTGYVFVSDVEGKSMIAHPNKELIGTDAPSKQSFWNDAKTTDSGFIAYDFNGVKKFGAYDTNKATGWKLVATLDEKELSNDTNSILITTLTIALIIGLISIVLSLVLSRGIAENIKKLKAVFTKASNGDLTVSIESSTKDEFMDLANSFNDMIKNISELMNSVTKSSKEVLETSSNLASMSEEVTASIGEVAKAIEEVSEGATNQSQNAQQGVSEMNDLSDKLDAINSNSNEMDKLSINTKDLGSKGLSMIDTLIEKSKKTKIATTEVNDIVKDMNESTKQINSISETISQITEQTSLLSLNASIESARAGEAGRGFAVVAEEIRKLAEQSKDSTAEIKAIITNIQKKSDIAVKAIKSTEEVVNEQDLAVDQTQKIFSEILKSIGIMIDKVEEVKSSIVDINQKKQSAVAEIENISAISQETASASEEVTASTEEITAAMDKFTRYADDLQLLAEKLEKEINKFKVN
;
A
#
# COMPACT_ATOMS: atom_id res chain seq x y z
N MET A 1 60.39 22.61 -6.14
CA MET A 1 60.88 21.28 -5.72
C MET A 1 60.42 20.98 -4.29
N LYS A 2 59.39 20.14 -4.11
CA LYS A 2 59.08 19.42 -2.87
C LYS A 2 58.26 18.19 -3.28
N THR A 3 58.95 17.09 -3.51
CA THR A 3 58.41 15.78 -3.85
C THR A 3 57.70 15.21 -2.62
N LYS A 4 56.37 15.37 -2.54
CA LYS A 4 55.54 14.62 -1.59
C LYS A 4 55.56 13.15 -2.02
N SER A 5 56.21 12.29 -1.24
CA SER A 5 56.14 10.84 -1.42
C SER A 5 54.70 10.38 -1.27
N GLU A 6 54.08 9.88 -2.34
CA GLU A 6 52.81 9.19 -2.27
C GLU A 6 53.00 7.92 -1.42
N LYS A 7 52.52 7.95 -0.18
CA LYS A 7 52.38 6.74 0.64
C LYS A 7 51.49 5.77 -0.13
N PHE A 8 52.01 4.57 -0.41
CA PHE A 8 51.25 3.45 -0.96
C PHE A 8 49.95 3.24 -0.16
N LYS A 9 48.79 3.60 -0.74
CA LYS A 9 47.48 3.37 -0.11
C LYS A 9 47.11 1.90 -0.27
N PHE A 10 47.37 1.08 0.76
CA PHE A 10 47.02 -0.35 0.82
C PHE A 10 45.53 -0.65 0.58
N ASN A 11 44.65 0.34 0.72
CA ASN A 11 43.20 0.16 0.52
C ASN A 11 42.69 0.39 -0.91
N SER A 12 43.55 0.71 -1.88
CA SER A 12 43.08 0.82 -3.27
C SER A 12 42.79 -0.58 -3.85
N ILE A 13 41.73 -0.70 -4.66
CA ILE A 13 41.40 -1.95 -5.40
C ILE A 13 42.63 -2.43 -6.17
N ARG A 14 43.39 -1.48 -6.73
CA ARG A 14 44.62 -1.74 -7.45
C ARG A 14 45.67 -2.45 -6.60
N THR A 15 45.91 -1.97 -5.38
CA THR A 15 46.89 -2.54 -4.46
C THR A 15 46.45 -3.91 -3.95
N LYS A 16 45.15 -4.07 -3.60
CA LYS A 16 44.59 -5.35 -3.13
C LYS A 16 44.72 -6.46 -4.18
N LEU A 17 44.38 -6.17 -5.45
CA LEU A 17 44.50 -7.12 -6.56
C LEU A 17 45.95 -7.56 -6.80
N ILE A 18 46.89 -6.61 -6.78
CA ILE A 18 48.32 -6.92 -6.97
C ILE A 18 48.82 -7.82 -5.83
N THR A 19 48.48 -7.49 -4.57
CA THR A 19 48.91 -8.29 -3.42
C THR A 19 48.29 -9.69 -3.40
N SER A 20 47.02 -9.84 -3.80
CA SER A 20 46.35 -11.15 -3.82
C SER A 20 46.87 -12.06 -4.93
N LEU A 21 47.07 -11.52 -6.14
CA LEU A 21 47.56 -12.29 -7.29
C LEU A 21 49.01 -12.76 -7.10
N VAL A 22 49.88 -11.89 -6.59
CA VAL A 22 51.27 -12.26 -6.27
C VAL A 22 51.32 -13.28 -5.13
N GLY A 23 50.48 -13.12 -4.10
CA GLY A 23 50.38 -14.07 -3.00
C GLY A 23 49.97 -15.47 -3.45
N ILE A 24 48.97 -15.57 -4.33
CA ILE A 24 48.49 -16.86 -4.88
C ILE A 24 49.58 -17.59 -5.67
N CYS A 25 50.44 -16.89 -6.40
CA CYS A 25 51.49 -17.54 -7.20
C CYS A 25 52.71 -17.95 -6.36
N VAL A 26 53.13 -17.12 -5.40
CA VAL A 26 54.42 -17.30 -4.72
C VAL A 26 54.32 -18.22 -3.50
N ILE A 27 53.22 -18.14 -2.72
CA ILE A 27 53.07 -18.93 -1.48
C ILE A 27 53.09 -20.44 -1.74
N PRO A 28 52.34 -20.99 -2.72
CA PRO A 28 52.35 -22.43 -3.00
C PRO A 28 53.71 -22.94 -3.47
N LEU A 29 54.46 -22.13 -4.24
CA LEU A 29 55.80 -22.50 -4.73
C LEU A 29 56.81 -22.64 -3.58
N ILE A 30 56.73 -21.75 -2.59
CA ILE A 30 57.58 -21.82 -1.39
C ILE A 30 57.23 -23.06 -0.56
N ILE A 31 55.93 -23.33 -0.36
CA ILE A 31 55.47 -24.50 0.42
C ILE A 31 55.89 -25.81 -0.27
N LEU A 32 55.66 -25.93 -1.58
CA LEU A 32 56.05 -27.11 -2.36
C LEU A 32 57.56 -27.30 -2.37
N GLY A 33 58.31 -26.22 -2.60
CA GLY A 33 59.78 -26.23 -2.59
C GLY A 33 60.38 -26.70 -1.27
N PHE A 34 59.84 -26.20 -0.16
CA PHE A 34 60.25 -26.60 1.18
C PHE A 34 59.88 -28.07 1.49
N GLY A 35 58.68 -28.49 1.09
CA GLY A 35 58.23 -29.88 1.23
C GLY A 35 59.11 -30.87 0.46
N SER A 36 59.44 -30.57 -0.80
CA SER A 36 60.32 -31.41 -1.62
C SER A 36 61.73 -31.53 -1.04
N TYR A 37 62.29 -30.46 -0.48
CA TYR A 37 63.60 -30.51 0.16
C TYR A 37 63.63 -31.48 1.37
N ILE A 38 62.62 -31.41 2.23
CA ILE A 38 62.49 -32.31 3.39
C ILE A 38 62.35 -33.76 2.92
N GLN A 39 61.49 -34.02 1.93
CA GLN A 39 61.22 -35.36 1.42
C GLN A 39 62.47 -35.98 0.79
N SER A 40 63.21 -35.24 -0.04
CA SER A 40 64.44 -35.73 -0.67
C SER A 40 65.53 -36.06 0.35
N LYS A 41 65.68 -35.25 1.40
CA LYS A 41 66.63 -35.53 2.48
C LYS A 41 66.29 -36.82 3.24
N SER A 42 65.01 -37.07 3.50
CA SER A 42 64.55 -38.29 4.17
C SER A 42 64.80 -39.54 3.33
N ILE A 43 64.47 -39.51 2.04
CA ILE A 43 64.65 -40.66 1.13
C ILE A 43 66.13 -41.03 0.99
N LEU A 44 67.00 -40.03 0.86
CA LEU A 44 68.44 -40.27 0.69
C LEU A 44 69.08 -40.89 1.94
N ASN A 45 68.63 -40.49 3.13
CA ASN A 45 69.12 -41.04 4.39
C ASN A 45 68.73 -42.52 4.57
N GLU A 46 67.48 -42.87 4.24
CA GLU A 46 66.99 -44.25 4.27
C GLU A 46 67.75 -45.14 3.26
N LYS A 47 68.01 -44.62 2.06
CA LYS A 47 68.76 -45.33 1.02
C LYS A 47 70.18 -45.67 1.47
N LEU A 48 70.90 -44.72 2.09
CA LEU A 48 72.26 -44.94 2.57
C LEU A 48 72.33 -45.99 3.68
N LYS A 49 71.35 -45.99 4.60
CA LYS A 49 71.23 -47.02 5.64
C LYS A 49 71.10 -48.42 5.03
N VAL A 50 70.16 -48.60 4.11
CA VAL A 50 69.92 -49.91 3.45
C VAL A 50 71.14 -50.37 2.67
N THR A 51 71.76 -49.51 1.86
CA THR A 51 72.93 -49.89 1.07
C THR A 51 74.13 -50.27 1.95
N SER A 52 74.37 -49.54 3.06
CA SER A 52 75.46 -49.85 3.99
C SER A 52 75.27 -51.21 4.65
N GLN A 53 74.05 -51.54 5.08
CA GLN A 53 73.72 -52.85 5.67
C GLN A 53 73.84 -53.98 4.64
N GLN A 54 73.41 -53.74 3.39
CA GLN A 54 73.55 -54.74 2.33
C GLN A 54 75.02 -55.03 2.00
N THR A 55 75.87 -54.00 1.94
CA THR A 55 77.32 -54.20 1.75
C THR A 55 77.92 -54.99 2.92
N LEU A 56 77.52 -54.69 4.17
CA LEU A 56 77.97 -55.47 5.32
C LEU A 56 77.53 -56.93 5.26
N SER A 57 76.29 -57.22 4.84
CA SER A 57 75.82 -58.59 4.63
C SER A 57 76.68 -59.33 3.58
N GLU A 58 77.02 -58.68 2.46
CA GLU A 58 77.90 -59.28 1.45
C GLU A 58 79.30 -59.58 2.01
N VAL A 59 79.85 -58.70 2.85
CA VAL A 59 81.15 -58.95 3.50
C VAL A 59 81.02 -60.08 4.50
N ASN A 60 79.91 -60.13 5.26
CA ASN A 60 79.62 -61.16 6.25
C ASN A 60 79.55 -62.56 5.59
N ASP A 61 78.78 -62.69 4.50
CA ASP A 61 78.70 -63.92 3.68
C ASP A 61 80.06 -64.30 3.10
N GLY A 62 80.87 -63.30 2.71
CA GLY A 62 82.23 -63.51 2.22
C GLY A 62 83.16 -64.12 3.28
N ILE A 63 83.06 -63.67 4.53
CA ILE A 63 83.81 -64.23 5.67
C ILE A 63 83.35 -65.66 5.95
N ASP A 64 82.04 -65.91 6.01
CA ASP A 64 81.49 -67.25 6.26
C ASP A 64 81.93 -68.25 5.19
N ASN A 65 81.83 -67.88 3.91
CA ASN A 65 82.28 -68.73 2.81
C ASN A 65 83.79 -69.00 2.85
N TYR A 66 84.58 -67.99 3.22
CA TYR A 66 86.03 -68.15 3.35
C TYR A 66 86.38 -69.21 4.41
N PHE A 67 85.78 -69.12 5.59
CA PHE A 67 86.06 -70.06 6.67
C PHE A 67 85.42 -71.45 6.48
N ASN A 68 84.22 -71.53 5.91
CA ASN A 68 83.54 -72.81 5.67
C ASN A 68 84.36 -73.77 4.78
N GLY A 69 85.07 -73.24 3.77
CA GLY A 69 85.95 -74.04 2.92
C GLY A 69 87.06 -74.73 3.71
N PHE A 70 87.71 -74.01 4.63
CA PHE A 70 88.77 -74.56 5.47
C PHE A 70 88.23 -75.44 6.61
N SER A 71 87.08 -75.09 7.20
CA SER A 71 86.38 -75.90 8.20
C SER A 71 86.05 -77.29 7.67
N SER A 72 85.66 -77.39 6.39
CA SER A 72 85.41 -78.67 5.72
C SER A 72 86.70 -79.48 5.57
N MET A 73 87.83 -78.85 5.25
CA MET A 73 89.13 -79.52 5.13
C MET A 73 89.65 -80.03 6.48
N VAL A 74 89.55 -79.23 7.56
CA VAL A 74 89.92 -79.68 8.92
C VAL A 74 89.00 -80.81 9.37
N THR A 75 87.70 -80.73 9.06
CA THR A 75 86.77 -81.82 9.37
C THR A 75 87.15 -83.10 8.64
N MET A 76 87.50 -83.03 7.35
CA MET A 76 87.98 -84.17 6.59
C MET A 76 89.23 -84.80 7.23
N LEU A 77 90.20 -83.98 7.65
CA LEU A 77 91.38 -84.45 8.39
C LEU A 77 91.00 -85.13 9.71
N SER A 78 90.04 -84.57 10.46
CA SER A 78 89.62 -85.14 11.75
C SER A 78 88.91 -86.49 11.63
N THR A 79 88.36 -86.79 10.46
CA THR A 79 87.66 -88.04 10.17
C THR A 79 88.49 -89.03 9.36
N ASP A 80 89.70 -88.65 8.96
CA ASP A 80 90.59 -89.52 8.20
C ASP A 80 91.04 -90.70 9.07
N TYR A 81 90.97 -91.91 8.51
CA TYR A 81 91.27 -93.15 9.23
C TYR A 81 92.68 -93.14 9.86
N ASN A 82 93.66 -92.52 9.20
CA ASN A 82 95.03 -92.48 9.70
C ASN A 82 95.20 -91.50 10.86
N PHE A 83 94.41 -90.43 10.89
CA PHE A 83 94.39 -89.49 12.02
C PHE A 83 93.66 -90.12 13.22
N ILE A 84 92.55 -90.82 12.97
CA ILE A 84 91.78 -91.58 13.99
C ILE A 84 92.62 -92.71 14.63
N ASN A 85 93.56 -93.29 13.89
CA ASN A 85 94.45 -94.36 14.40
C ASN A 85 95.90 -93.91 14.50
N GLY A 86 96.14 -92.61 14.68
CA GLY A 86 97.47 -91.99 14.67
C GLY A 86 98.38 -92.39 15.83
N ASP A 87 97.89 -93.16 16.79
CA ASP A 87 98.65 -93.82 17.84
C ASP A 87 99.32 -95.14 17.39
N SER A 88 98.86 -95.75 16.28
CA SER A 88 99.49 -96.92 15.69
C SER A 88 100.65 -96.56 14.77
N ILE A 89 101.75 -97.32 14.83
CA ILE A 89 102.98 -97.04 14.05
C ILE A 89 102.71 -96.99 12.54
N GLU A 90 101.83 -97.86 12.04
CA GLU A 90 101.50 -97.95 10.62
C GLU A 90 100.75 -96.70 10.13
N SER A 91 99.63 -96.33 10.79
CA SER A 91 98.86 -95.14 10.42
C SER A 91 99.61 -93.82 10.66
N ALA A 92 100.41 -93.73 11.74
CA ALA A 92 101.20 -92.55 12.05
C ALA A 92 102.17 -92.17 10.92
N SER A 93 102.69 -93.15 10.17
CA SER A 93 103.63 -92.93 9.06
C SER A 93 103.01 -92.18 7.86
N PHE A 94 101.68 -92.25 7.70
CA PHE A 94 100.96 -91.58 6.59
C PHE A 94 100.52 -90.15 6.92
N ILE A 95 100.42 -89.78 8.21
CA ILE A 95 99.93 -88.47 8.66
C ILE A 95 100.71 -87.30 8.03
N PRO A 96 102.07 -87.28 8.00
CA PRO A 96 102.81 -86.16 7.41
C PRO A 96 102.50 -85.93 5.93
N GLY A 97 102.26 -87.01 5.17
CA GLY A 97 101.91 -86.92 3.74
C GLY A 97 100.51 -86.33 3.51
N THR A 98 99.53 -86.72 4.32
CA THR A 98 98.18 -86.15 4.25
C THR A 98 98.17 -84.69 4.67
N LEU A 99 98.90 -84.32 5.74
CA LEU A 99 99.09 -82.92 6.13
C LEU A 99 99.68 -82.10 4.98
N GLN A 100 100.71 -82.61 4.31
CA GLN A 100 101.30 -81.96 3.13
C GLN A 100 100.30 -81.73 2.00
N ASN A 101 99.49 -82.73 1.66
CA ASN A 101 98.52 -82.62 0.57
C ASN A 101 97.46 -81.56 0.86
N VAL A 102 96.96 -81.50 2.10
CA VAL A 102 95.98 -80.48 2.48
C VAL A 102 96.59 -79.08 2.47
N GLN A 103 97.80 -78.90 2.99
CA GLN A 103 98.48 -77.61 2.94
C GLN A 103 98.68 -77.13 1.48
N LYS A 104 99.11 -78.02 0.58
CA LYS A 104 99.31 -77.71 -0.86
C LYS A 104 98.02 -77.54 -1.66
N SER A 105 96.86 -77.92 -1.11
CA SER A 105 95.57 -77.82 -1.81
C SER A 105 95.05 -76.39 -1.92
N ASN A 106 95.54 -75.48 -1.07
CA ASN A 106 95.13 -74.08 -1.06
C ASN A 106 96.26 -73.19 -0.55
N ASP A 107 96.69 -72.24 -1.37
CA ASP A 107 97.80 -71.32 -1.05
C ASP A 107 97.57 -70.47 0.20
N ASN A 108 96.32 -70.36 0.68
CA ASN A 108 96.01 -69.66 1.91
C ASN A 108 96.32 -70.49 3.17
N ILE A 109 96.56 -71.80 3.05
CA ILE A 109 96.92 -72.65 4.17
C ILE A 109 98.43 -72.62 4.34
N PHE A 110 98.92 -71.97 5.39
CA PHE A 110 100.35 -71.87 5.66
C PHE A 110 100.93 -73.16 6.23
N SER A 111 100.22 -73.76 7.18
CA SER A 111 100.68 -74.99 7.82
C SER A 111 99.49 -75.83 8.24
N THR A 112 99.62 -77.14 8.14
CA THR A 112 98.67 -78.13 8.66
C THR A 112 99.38 -78.96 9.70
N TYR A 113 98.69 -79.27 10.79
CA TYR A 113 99.32 -79.99 11.89
C TYR A 113 98.33 -80.82 12.70
N PHE A 114 98.86 -81.81 13.37
CA PHE A 114 98.13 -82.73 14.23
C PHE A 114 98.93 -82.94 15.51
N GLY A 115 98.33 -82.56 16.64
CA GLY A 115 98.86 -82.86 17.97
C GLY A 115 98.10 -84.03 18.58
N THR A 116 98.80 -85.06 19.04
CA THR A 116 98.17 -86.19 19.76
C THR A 116 98.00 -85.85 21.25
N GLU A 117 97.14 -86.60 21.95
CA GLU A 117 96.95 -86.48 23.40
C GLU A 117 98.24 -86.74 24.20
N ASP A 118 99.11 -87.62 23.68
CA ASP A 118 100.42 -87.93 24.28
C ASP A 118 101.46 -86.82 24.09
N GLY A 119 101.12 -85.77 23.33
CA GLY A 119 101.98 -84.60 23.09
C GLY A 119 102.84 -84.70 21.83
N ASN A 120 102.72 -85.77 21.03
CA ASN A 120 103.40 -85.85 19.74
C ASN A 120 102.80 -84.83 18.77
N PHE A 121 103.65 -84.19 17.98
CA PHE A 121 103.23 -83.12 17.07
C PHE A 121 103.75 -83.38 15.66
N ASN A 122 102.82 -83.55 14.73
CA ASN A 122 103.09 -83.63 13.31
C ASN A 122 102.70 -82.30 12.67
N ILE A 123 103.61 -81.69 11.91
CA ILE A 123 103.34 -80.44 11.20
C ILE A 123 103.95 -80.48 9.80
N TYR A 124 103.22 -79.90 8.86
CA TYR A 124 103.72 -79.61 7.53
C TYR A 124 103.53 -78.13 7.18
N PRO A 125 104.53 -77.45 6.59
CA PRO A 125 105.88 -77.93 6.29
C PRO A 125 106.68 -78.31 7.54
N ASN A 126 107.44 -79.41 7.47
CA ASN A 126 108.16 -79.94 8.64
C ASN A 126 109.22 -78.93 9.10
N SER A 127 109.15 -78.51 10.37
CA SER A 127 109.99 -77.44 10.92
C SER A 127 110.38 -77.78 12.36
N LYS A 128 111.61 -77.43 12.78
CA LYS A 128 112.08 -77.70 14.13
C LYS A 128 111.30 -76.85 15.13
N MET A 129 110.48 -77.49 15.96
CA MET A 129 109.76 -76.80 17.02
C MET A 129 110.73 -76.28 18.10
N PRO A 130 110.42 -75.16 18.77
CA PRO A 130 111.20 -74.66 19.91
C PRO A 130 111.33 -75.73 21.00
N ASP A 131 112.48 -75.79 21.68
CA ASP A 131 112.70 -76.74 22.77
C ASP A 131 111.60 -76.59 23.85
N GLY A 132 110.95 -77.69 24.23
CA GLY A 132 109.81 -77.69 25.15
C GLY A 132 108.44 -77.38 24.54
N PHE A 133 108.32 -77.40 23.20
CA PHE A 133 107.03 -77.22 22.54
C PHE A 133 106.05 -78.36 22.91
N ASP A 134 104.94 -78.00 23.55
CA ASP A 134 103.80 -78.88 23.78
C ASP A 134 102.59 -78.36 22.98
N PRO A 135 102.01 -79.15 22.05
CA PRO A 135 100.82 -78.74 21.29
C PRO A 135 99.59 -78.55 22.19
N ARG A 136 99.49 -79.28 23.31
CA ARG A 136 98.28 -79.36 24.16
C ARG A 136 98.01 -78.10 24.95
N VAL A 137 99.05 -77.30 25.21
CA VAL A 137 98.89 -76.02 25.93
C VAL A 137 98.53 -74.85 25.02
N ARG A 138 98.51 -75.06 23.69
CA ARG A 138 98.31 -74.00 22.71
C ARG A 138 96.84 -73.62 22.56
N PRO A 139 96.52 -72.36 22.23
CA PRO A 139 95.15 -71.89 22.11
C PRO A 139 94.28 -72.71 21.17
N TRP A 140 94.79 -73.07 19.99
CA TRP A 140 94.05 -73.88 19.01
C TRP A 140 93.69 -75.28 19.54
N TYR A 141 94.56 -75.88 20.36
CA TYR A 141 94.33 -77.21 20.93
C TYR A 141 93.34 -77.13 22.09
N LYS A 142 93.54 -76.19 23.03
CA LYS A 142 92.62 -75.97 24.16
C LYS A 142 91.22 -75.58 23.69
N GLN A 143 91.12 -74.64 22.76
CA GLN A 143 89.83 -74.19 22.25
C GLN A 143 89.09 -75.30 21.50
N ALA A 144 89.81 -76.16 20.76
CA ALA A 144 89.20 -77.33 20.13
C ALA A 144 88.71 -78.35 21.18
N LEU A 145 89.47 -78.57 22.26
CA LEU A 145 89.05 -79.44 23.37
C LEU A 145 87.85 -78.89 24.14
N ASP A 146 87.76 -77.57 24.34
CA ASP A 146 86.62 -76.92 24.99
C ASP A 146 85.35 -77.01 24.12
N ASN A 147 85.53 -77.14 22.80
CA ASN A 147 84.46 -77.23 21.80
C ASN A 147 84.51 -78.58 21.05
N LYS A 148 84.56 -79.70 21.79
CA LYS A 148 84.69 -81.06 21.22
C LYS A 148 83.71 -81.30 20.07
N GLY A 149 84.23 -81.85 18.97
CA GLY A 149 83.47 -82.18 17.77
C GLY A 149 83.09 -80.99 16.88
N GLN A 150 83.37 -79.76 17.30
CA GLN A 150 83.12 -78.54 16.51
C GLN A 150 84.42 -77.98 15.92
N VAL A 151 84.31 -77.30 14.78
CA VAL A 151 85.42 -76.53 14.24
C VAL A 151 85.49 -75.20 14.97
N ILE A 152 86.68 -74.82 15.43
CA ILE A 152 86.93 -73.50 16.01
C ILE A 152 87.87 -72.70 15.10
N VAL A 153 87.73 -71.37 15.17
CA VAL A 153 88.65 -70.41 14.55
C VAL A 153 89.24 -69.56 15.67
N THR A 154 90.57 -69.54 15.80
CA THR A 154 91.21 -68.76 16.86
C THR A 154 91.19 -67.27 16.54
N LEU A 155 91.46 -66.44 17.55
CA LEU A 155 91.82 -65.04 17.31
C LEU A 155 93.07 -64.95 16.41
N PRO A 156 93.18 -63.91 15.56
CA PRO A 156 94.34 -63.72 14.72
C PRO A 156 95.61 -63.53 15.53
N PHE A 157 96.67 -64.23 15.13
CA PHE A 157 97.99 -64.11 15.73
C PHE A 157 99.05 -64.14 14.64
N LYS A 158 100.26 -63.68 14.97
CA LYS A 158 101.38 -63.80 14.04
C LYS A 158 101.90 -65.22 14.07
N ASP A 159 101.85 -65.86 12.90
CA ASP A 159 102.46 -67.16 12.71
C ASP A 159 103.95 -67.08 13.06
N ALA A 160 104.41 -68.00 13.91
CA ALA A 160 105.76 -67.97 14.45
C ALA A 160 106.84 -68.20 13.40
N GLN A 161 106.50 -68.75 12.22
CA GLN A 161 107.45 -69.00 11.14
C GLN A 161 107.50 -67.85 10.14
N THR A 162 106.33 -67.36 9.71
CA THR A 162 106.23 -66.39 8.60
C THR A 162 106.07 -64.95 9.07
N GLY A 163 105.71 -64.73 10.35
CA GLY A 163 105.38 -63.41 10.88
C GLY A 163 104.09 -62.80 10.31
N LYS A 164 103.38 -63.56 9.45
CA LYS A 164 102.09 -63.16 8.86
C LYS A 164 100.95 -63.37 9.84
N SER A 165 99.92 -62.54 9.73
CA SER A 165 98.72 -62.69 10.54
C SER A 165 97.89 -63.86 10.02
N VAL A 166 97.72 -64.86 10.86
CA VAL A 166 96.97 -66.09 10.56
C VAL A 166 95.93 -66.35 11.64
N VAL A 167 94.97 -67.20 11.31
CA VAL A 167 94.11 -67.85 12.30
C VAL A 167 94.29 -69.35 12.22
N SER A 168 94.19 -70.02 13.36
CA SER A 168 94.16 -71.48 13.39
C SER A 168 92.72 -71.95 13.30
N ILE A 169 92.46 -72.85 12.36
CA ILE A 169 91.21 -73.58 12.25
C ILE A 169 91.48 -74.98 12.76
N ALA A 170 90.80 -75.39 13.82
CA ALA A 170 91.12 -76.61 14.55
C ALA A 170 89.87 -77.42 14.89
N LYS A 171 90.04 -78.74 14.99
CA LYS A 171 89.00 -79.68 15.41
C LYS A 171 89.60 -80.90 16.12
N THR A 172 88.90 -81.41 17.13
CA THR A 172 89.25 -82.67 17.78
C THR A 172 89.16 -83.84 16.82
N VAL A 173 90.10 -84.77 16.94
CA VAL A 173 90.09 -86.08 16.29
C VAL A 173 89.68 -87.09 17.35
N GLU A 174 88.68 -87.91 17.04
CA GLU A 174 88.00 -88.75 18.04
C GLU A 174 87.91 -90.20 17.56
N ARG A 175 88.21 -91.14 18.45
CA ARG A 175 88.03 -92.59 18.26
C ARG A 175 87.15 -93.12 19.39
N ASP A 176 86.01 -93.71 19.04
CA ASP A 176 85.02 -94.27 19.99
C ASP A 176 84.62 -93.31 21.14
N GLY A 177 84.47 -92.01 20.80
CA GLY A 177 84.08 -90.96 21.74
C GLY A 177 85.20 -90.44 22.66
N LYS A 178 86.44 -90.92 22.48
CA LYS A 178 87.64 -90.36 23.15
C LYS A 178 88.43 -89.49 22.18
N VAL A 179 88.87 -88.34 22.66
CA VAL A 179 89.76 -87.45 21.89
C VAL A 179 91.16 -88.05 21.90
N ILE A 180 91.69 -88.31 20.71
CA ILE A 180 93.04 -88.86 20.54
C ILE A 180 94.04 -87.78 20.10
N GLY A 181 93.54 -86.62 19.68
CA GLY A 181 94.35 -85.49 19.24
C GLY A 181 93.50 -84.36 18.67
N VAL A 182 94.16 -83.34 18.15
CA VAL A 182 93.53 -82.20 17.47
C VAL A 182 94.26 -81.96 16.16
N CYS A 183 93.52 -81.95 15.06
CA CYS A 183 94.03 -81.52 13.76
C CYS A 183 93.68 -80.06 13.54
N ALA A 184 94.60 -79.33 12.95
CA ALA A 184 94.47 -77.90 12.76
C ALA A 184 95.27 -77.41 11.56
N MET A 185 94.91 -76.23 11.09
CA MET A 185 95.64 -75.54 10.03
C MET A 185 95.69 -74.04 10.28
N ASN A 186 96.82 -73.43 9.98
CA ASN A 186 96.97 -71.97 9.98
C ASN A 186 96.58 -71.44 8.61
N VAL A 187 95.59 -70.55 8.58
CA VAL A 187 95.08 -69.91 7.36
C VAL A 187 95.44 -68.43 7.36
N SER A 188 95.95 -67.96 6.22
CA SER A 188 96.28 -66.56 5.96
C SER A 188 95.05 -65.65 6.01
N LEU A 189 95.18 -64.48 6.63
CA LEU A 189 94.15 -63.44 6.50
C LEU A 189 94.40 -62.48 5.33
N ASP A 190 95.56 -62.52 4.67
CA ASP A 190 95.93 -61.55 3.62
C ASP A 190 94.87 -61.48 2.51
N THR A 191 94.47 -62.64 1.97
CA THR A 191 93.48 -62.72 0.87
C THR A 191 92.09 -62.24 1.29
N LEU A 192 91.69 -62.51 2.54
CA LEU A 192 90.39 -62.06 3.06
C LEU A 192 90.40 -60.55 3.29
N THR A 193 91.46 -60.03 3.91
CA THR A 193 91.60 -58.59 4.21
C THR A 193 91.71 -57.74 2.95
N ASP A 194 92.42 -58.21 1.90
CA ASP A 194 92.49 -57.52 0.61
C ASP A 194 91.12 -57.47 -0.08
N LYS A 195 90.33 -58.56 -0.03
CA LYS A 195 88.96 -58.55 -0.58
C LYS A 195 88.06 -57.57 0.16
N ILE A 196 88.14 -57.52 1.49
CA ILE A 196 87.35 -56.58 2.30
C ILE A 196 87.77 -55.13 2.03
N ALA A 197 89.07 -54.85 1.90
CA ALA A 197 89.61 -53.52 1.65
C ALA A 197 89.12 -52.88 0.34
N THR A 198 88.70 -53.69 -0.65
CA THR A 198 88.16 -53.19 -1.93
C THR A 198 86.67 -52.81 -1.88
N LYS A 199 85.95 -53.15 -0.82
CA LYS A 199 84.51 -52.87 -0.69
C LYS A 199 84.28 -51.40 -0.31
N LYS A 200 83.56 -50.69 -1.19
CA LYS A 200 83.16 -49.30 -1.00
C LYS A 200 81.69 -49.18 -0.62
N VAL A 201 81.37 -48.19 0.20
CA VAL A 201 80.00 -47.84 0.60
C VAL A 201 79.76 -46.38 0.25
N GLY A 202 78.77 -46.10 -0.61
CA GLY A 202 78.65 -44.77 -1.24
C GLY A 202 79.84 -44.47 -2.15
N THR A 203 80.19 -43.19 -2.30
CA THR A 203 81.33 -42.75 -3.12
C THR A 203 82.66 -42.72 -2.37
N THR A 204 82.64 -42.37 -1.08
CA THR A 204 83.84 -42.15 -0.25
C THR A 204 83.99 -43.12 0.92
N GLY A 205 82.96 -43.91 1.22
CA GLY A 205 82.94 -44.82 2.35
C GLY A 205 83.60 -46.17 2.09
N TYR A 206 83.89 -46.88 3.17
CA TYR A 206 84.62 -48.15 3.17
C TYR A 206 84.18 -49.07 4.29
N VAL A 207 84.59 -50.34 4.21
CA VAL A 207 84.36 -51.36 5.24
C VAL A 207 85.65 -51.71 5.98
N PHE A 208 85.57 -51.88 7.28
CA PHE A 208 86.63 -52.46 8.10
C PHE A 208 86.07 -53.53 9.06
N VAL A 209 86.95 -54.39 9.56
CA VAL A 209 86.59 -55.53 10.43
C VAL A 209 87.53 -55.55 11.63
N SER A 210 86.99 -55.82 12.83
CA SER A 210 87.75 -55.91 14.08
C SER A 210 87.21 -57.05 14.96
N ASP A 211 87.96 -57.45 15.97
CA ASP A 211 87.42 -58.30 17.04
C ASP A 211 86.34 -57.58 17.85
N VAL A 212 85.52 -58.34 18.60
CA VAL A 212 84.41 -57.79 19.40
C VAL A 212 84.87 -56.69 20.37
N GLU A 213 86.05 -56.87 20.97
CA GLU A 213 86.59 -55.95 21.96
C GLU A 213 87.25 -54.71 21.33
N GLY A 214 87.41 -54.66 20.00
CA GLY A 214 88.09 -53.59 19.29
C GLY A 214 89.59 -53.48 19.59
N LYS A 215 90.18 -54.54 20.14
CA LYS A 215 91.60 -54.60 20.54
C LYS A 215 92.52 -54.92 19.36
N SER A 216 91.96 -55.52 18.31
CA SER A 216 92.69 -55.86 17.10
C SER A 216 91.82 -55.61 15.87
N MET A 217 92.29 -54.70 15.02
CA MET A 217 91.76 -54.52 13.67
C MET A 217 92.15 -55.71 12.79
N ILE A 218 91.16 -56.38 12.20
CA ILE A 218 91.36 -57.55 11.35
C ILE A 218 91.54 -57.14 9.88
N ALA A 219 90.68 -56.27 9.38
CA ALA A 219 90.72 -55.80 7.99
C ALA A 219 90.43 -54.29 7.94
N HIS A 220 91.23 -53.54 7.18
CA HIS A 220 90.99 -52.12 6.95
C HIS A 220 91.63 -51.69 5.62
N PRO A 221 91.05 -50.75 4.84
CA PRO A 221 91.64 -50.29 3.58
C PRO A 221 93.05 -49.70 3.75
N ASN A 222 93.27 -48.94 4.82
CA ASN A 222 94.62 -48.59 5.27
C ASN A 222 95.25 -49.75 6.07
N LYS A 223 96.25 -50.41 5.46
CA LYS A 223 96.94 -51.57 6.02
C LYS A 223 97.72 -51.25 7.32
N GLU A 224 98.11 -50.00 7.55
CA GLU A 224 98.83 -49.59 8.78
C GLU A 224 97.97 -49.72 10.05
N LEU A 225 96.64 -49.76 9.90
CA LEU A 225 95.72 -49.88 11.02
C LEU A 225 95.44 -51.33 11.43
N ILE A 226 95.84 -52.31 10.63
CA ILE A 226 95.63 -53.73 10.92
C ILE A 226 96.46 -54.12 12.16
N GLY A 227 95.81 -54.79 13.12
CA GLY A 227 96.39 -55.19 14.41
C GLY A 227 96.42 -54.08 15.47
N THR A 228 95.92 -52.87 15.18
CA THR A 228 95.81 -51.79 16.17
C THR A 228 94.48 -51.84 16.94
N ASP A 229 94.44 -51.15 18.07
CA ASP A 229 93.24 -50.94 18.91
C ASP A 229 92.38 -49.73 18.47
N ALA A 230 92.63 -49.20 17.27
CA ALA A 230 91.96 -48.01 16.74
C ALA A 230 90.42 -48.07 16.77
N PRO A 231 89.76 -49.22 16.58
CA PRO A 231 88.30 -49.34 16.69
C PRO A 231 87.78 -49.00 18.08
N SER A 232 88.41 -49.50 19.15
CA SER A 232 87.98 -49.27 20.54
C SER A 232 88.01 -47.79 20.98
N LYS A 233 88.79 -46.96 20.27
CA LYS A 233 88.91 -45.51 20.52
C LYS A 233 87.79 -44.70 19.89
N GLN A 234 86.94 -45.32 19.08
CA GLN A 234 85.81 -44.63 18.44
C GLN A 234 84.63 -44.49 19.39
N SER A 235 83.99 -43.32 19.40
CA SER A 235 82.87 -43.01 20.31
C SER A 235 81.71 -43.99 20.17
N PHE A 236 81.51 -44.53 18.96
CA PHE A 236 80.43 -45.46 18.65
C PHE A 236 80.74 -46.92 18.99
N TRP A 237 81.99 -47.27 19.28
CA TRP A 237 82.39 -48.67 19.43
C TRP A 237 81.75 -49.34 20.64
N ASN A 238 81.48 -48.56 21.70
CA ASN A 238 80.76 -49.05 22.88
C ASN A 238 79.34 -49.50 22.59
N ASP A 239 78.66 -48.86 21.62
CA ASP A 239 77.33 -49.25 21.20
C ASP A 239 77.40 -50.44 20.22
N ALA A 240 78.36 -50.37 19.28
CA ALA A 240 78.57 -51.40 18.28
C ALA A 240 78.99 -52.76 18.86
N LYS A 241 79.72 -52.80 19.98
CA LYS A 241 80.14 -54.06 20.63
C LYS A 241 79.02 -54.79 21.38
N THR A 242 77.94 -54.09 21.76
CA THR A 242 76.86 -54.66 22.61
C THR A 242 75.65 -55.16 21.83
N THR A 243 75.55 -54.80 20.55
CA THR A 243 74.40 -55.10 19.69
C THR A 243 74.87 -55.76 18.42
N ASP A 244 74.14 -56.73 17.85
CA ASP A 244 74.63 -57.48 16.69
C ASP A 244 74.76 -56.62 15.43
N SER A 245 73.74 -55.81 15.12
CA SER A 245 73.76 -54.89 13.99
C SER A 245 73.13 -53.54 14.32
N GLY A 246 73.47 -52.50 13.55
CA GLY A 246 72.93 -51.17 13.77
C GLY A 246 73.37 -50.14 12.74
N PHE A 247 72.75 -48.96 12.83
CA PHE A 247 73.11 -47.77 12.05
C PHE A 247 73.20 -46.57 12.97
N ILE A 248 74.26 -45.81 12.84
CA ILE A 248 74.68 -44.79 13.80
C ILE A 248 75.24 -43.57 13.06
N ALA A 249 75.06 -42.40 13.67
CA ALA A 249 75.77 -41.19 13.29
C ALA A 249 76.83 -40.92 14.35
N TYR A 250 78.05 -40.61 13.92
CA TYR A 250 79.16 -40.37 14.84
C TYR A 250 80.13 -39.34 14.26
N ASP A 251 81.01 -38.82 15.10
CA ASP A 251 82.06 -37.91 14.67
C ASP A 251 83.41 -38.63 14.67
N PHE A 252 84.15 -38.48 13.57
CA PHE A 252 85.50 -38.99 13.42
C PHE A 252 86.44 -37.82 13.09
N ASN A 253 87.27 -37.41 14.05
CA ASN A 253 88.23 -36.31 13.90
C ASN A 253 87.61 -34.99 13.37
N GLY A 254 86.40 -34.63 13.81
CA GLY A 254 85.68 -33.41 13.40
C GLY A 254 84.89 -33.56 12.10
N VAL A 255 84.85 -34.76 11.52
CA VAL A 255 84.02 -35.10 10.36
C VAL A 255 82.85 -35.94 10.83
N LYS A 256 81.63 -35.44 10.61
CA LYS A 256 80.41 -36.20 10.85
C LYS A 256 80.27 -37.32 9.82
N LYS A 257 80.12 -38.54 10.33
CA LYS A 257 80.02 -39.77 9.55
C LYS A 257 78.78 -40.56 9.94
N PHE A 258 78.33 -41.37 9.00
CA PHE A 258 77.44 -42.47 9.29
C PHE A 258 78.24 -43.77 9.35
N GLY A 259 77.80 -44.66 10.23
CA GLY A 259 78.32 -46.00 10.39
C GLY A 259 77.17 -47.01 10.37
N ALA A 260 77.33 -48.09 9.62
CA ALA A 260 76.57 -49.32 9.83
C ALA A 260 77.52 -50.36 10.44
N TYR A 261 77.01 -51.24 11.28
CA TYR A 261 77.80 -52.37 11.78
C TYR A 261 76.99 -53.66 11.84
N ASP A 262 77.69 -54.78 11.79
CA ASP A 262 77.15 -56.14 11.89
C ASP A 262 78.15 -57.10 12.56
N THR A 263 77.70 -58.22 13.11
CA THR A 263 78.57 -59.27 13.70
C THR A 263 78.57 -60.51 12.82
N ASN A 264 79.75 -61.01 12.46
CA ASN A 264 79.89 -62.34 11.86
C ASN A 264 79.75 -63.43 12.93
N LYS A 265 78.81 -64.35 12.77
CA LYS A 265 78.51 -65.38 13.77
C LYS A 265 79.57 -66.48 13.85
N ALA A 266 80.26 -66.78 12.75
CA ALA A 266 81.26 -67.85 12.70
C ALA A 266 82.57 -67.48 13.42
N THR A 267 82.97 -66.20 13.34
CA THR A 267 84.24 -65.70 13.89
C THR A 267 84.06 -64.80 15.11
N GLY A 268 82.85 -64.28 15.33
CA GLY A 268 82.58 -63.21 16.29
C GLY A 268 83.06 -61.83 15.83
N TRP A 269 83.61 -61.66 14.62
CA TRP A 269 84.16 -60.37 14.21
C TRP A 269 83.09 -59.31 13.96
N LYS A 270 83.42 -58.07 14.28
CA LYS A 270 82.60 -56.89 14.01
C LYS A 270 82.98 -56.26 12.69
N LEU A 271 82.01 -56.18 11.79
CA LEU A 271 82.13 -55.49 10.51
C LEU A 271 81.53 -54.10 10.64
N VAL A 272 82.22 -53.09 10.13
CA VAL A 272 81.75 -51.71 10.16
C VAL A 272 81.93 -51.07 8.79
N ALA A 273 80.84 -50.54 8.26
CA ALA A 273 80.80 -49.73 7.06
C ALA A 273 80.68 -48.26 7.47
N THR A 274 81.51 -47.38 6.92
CA THR A 274 81.44 -45.95 7.25
C THR A 274 81.49 -45.05 6.03
N LEU A 275 80.76 -43.93 6.07
CA LEU A 275 80.67 -42.90 5.02
C LEU A 275 80.50 -41.48 5.62
N ASP A 276 80.82 -40.43 4.85
CA ASP A 276 80.73 -39.03 5.31
C ASP A 276 79.32 -38.43 5.15
N GLU A 277 78.83 -37.67 6.14
CA GLU A 277 77.50 -37.01 6.07
C GLU A 277 77.42 -35.99 4.91
N LYS A 278 78.54 -35.41 4.50
CA LYS A 278 78.60 -34.40 3.43
C LYS A 278 78.11 -34.91 2.06
N GLU A 279 78.15 -36.22 1.83
CA GLU A 279 77.60 -36.84 0.62
C GLU A 279 76.09 -36.54 0.48
N LEU A 280 75.35 -36.47 1.60
CA LEU A 280 73.92 -36.16 1.64
C LEU A 280 73.60 -34.69 1.27
N SER A 281 74.51 -33.78 1.61
CA SER A 281 74.28 -32.33 1.46
C SER A 281 74.51 -31.84 0.03
N ASN A 282 75.42 -32.48 -0.73
CA ASN A 282 75.70 -32.07 -2.10
C ASN A 282 74.56 -32.46 -3.05
N ASP A 283 73.92 -33.61 -2.82
CA ASP A 283 72.82 -34.10 -3.67
C ASP A 283 71.50 -33.33 -3.45
N THR A 284 71.30 -32.73 -2.27
CA THR A 284 70.06 -32.01 -1.92
C THR A 284 70.12 -30.50 -2.20
N ASN A 285 71.30 -29.91 -2.38
CA ASN A 285 71.45 -28.46 -2.59
C ASN A 285 70.99 -27.99 -3.98
N SER A 286 71.13 -28.85 -5.00
CA SER A 286 70.65 -28.57 -6.37
C SER A 286 69.13 -28.37 -6.44
N ILE A 287 68.38 -29.04 -5.56
CA ILE A 287 66.92 -28.92 -5.47
C ILE A 287 66.54 -27.54 -4.92
N LEU A 288 67.27 -27.03 -3.92
CA LEU A 288 67.01 -25.74 -3.29
C LEU A 288 67.24 -24.57 -4.27
N ILE A 289 68.36 -24.59 -5.01
CA ILE A 289 68.73 -23.51 -5.95
C ILE A 289 67.78 -23.44 -7.15
N THR A 290 67.39 -24.61 -7.70
CA THR A 290 66.44 -24.68 -8.82
C THR A 290 65.07 -24.12 -8.41
N THR A 291 64.61 -24.46 -7.20
CA THR A 291 63.34 -23.97 -6.65
C THR A 291 63.31 -22.44 -6.47
N LEU A 292 64.38 -21.86 -5.91
CA LEU A 292 64.47 -20.40 -5.69
C LEU A 292 64.50 -19.62 -7.01
N THR A 293 65.14 -20.16 -8.04
CA THR A 293 65.23 -19.52 -9.36
C THR A 293 63.87 -19.46 -10.06
N ILE A 294 63.10 -20.56 -10.01
CA ILE A 294 61.74 -20.63 -10.56
C ILE A 294 60.79 -19.69 -9.81
N ALA A 295 60.89 -19.64 -8.47
CA ALA A 295 60.07 -18.75 -7.66
C ALA A 295 60.28 -17.26 -7.99
N LEU A 296 61.53 -16.85 -8.27
CA LEU A 296 61.86 -15.48 -8.64
C LEU A 296 61.28 -15.10 -10.02
N ILE A 297 61.39 -16.00 -11.00
CA ILE A 297 60.86 -15.77 -12.36
C ILE A 297 59.34 -15.65 -12.33
N ILE A 298 58.65 -16.57 -11.66
CA ILE A 298 57.18 -16.54 -11.55
C ILE A 298 56.73 -15.30 -10.78
N GLY A 299 57.43 -14.92 -9.70
CA GLY A 299 57.14 -13.69 -8.95
C GLY A 299 57.18 -12.42 -9.83
N LEU A 300 58.21 -12.29 -10.68
CA LEU A 300 58.33 -11.15 -11.61
C LEU A 300 57.20 -11.12 -12.65
N ILE A 301 56.85 -12.28 -13.22
CA ILE A 301 55.75 -12.39 -14.20
C ILE A 301 54.41 -12.02 -13.55
N SER A 302 54.15 -12.52 -12.33
CA SER A 302 52.92 -12.22 -11.59
C SER A 302 52.77 -10.73 -11.29
N ILE A 303 53.86 -10.01 -10.99
CA ILE A 303 53.83 -8.56 -10.76
C ILE A 303 53.44 -7.81 -12.05
N VAL A 304 54.05 -8.16 -13.18
CA VAL A 304 53.76 -7.53 -14.49
C VAL A 304 52.31 -7.77 -14.89
N LEU A 305 51.84 -9.02 -14.82
CA LEU A 305 50.46 -9.39 -15.17
C LEU A 305 49.45 -8.66 -14.28
N SER A 306 49.73 -8.57 -12.98
CA SER A 306 48.89 -7.87 -12.02
C SER A 306 48.81 -6.36 -12.30
N LEU A 307 49.90 -5.74 -12.73
CA LEU A 307 49.90 -4.31 -13.07
C LEU A 307 49.06 -4.00 -14.31
N VAL A 308 49.06 -4.87 -15.32
CA VAL A 308 48.26 -4.70 -16.56
C VAL A 308 46.77 -4.85 -16.27
N LEU A 309 46.35 -5.94 -15.63
CA LEU A 309 44.94 -6.21 -15.31
C LEU A 309 44.36 -5.16 -14.36
N SER A 310 45.13 -4.79 -13.34
CA SER A 310 44.73 -3.80 -12.33
C SER A 310 44.53 -2.40 -12.91
N ARG A 311 45.30 -2.03 -13.96
CA ARG A 311 45.16 -0.74 -14.63
C ARG A 311 43.82 -0.62 -15.38
N GLY A 312 43.42 -1.66 -16.13
CA GLY A 312 42.16 -1.67 -16.88
C GLY A 312 40.93 -1.56 -15.97
N ILE A 313 40.89 -2.35 -14.89
CA ILE A 313 39.79 -2.34 -13.92
C ILE A 313 39.70 -0.98 -13.19
N ALA A 314 40.83 -0.43 -12.74
CA ALA A 314 40.84 0.83 -12.01
C ALA A 314 40.41 2.04 -12.87
N GLU A 315 40.74 2.04 -14.16
CA GLU A 315 40.40 3.13 -15.08
C GLU A 315 38.90 3.14 -15.42
N ASN A 316 38.29 1.98 -15.67
CA ASN A 316 36.85 1.86 -15.91
C ASN A 316 36.03 2.21 -14.67
N ILE A 317 36.46 1.80 -13.47
CA ILE A 317 35.83 2.22 -12.20
C ILE A 317 35.89 3.75 -12.01
N LYS A 318 37.00 4.39 -12.40
CA LYS A 318 37.14 5.85 -12.29
C LYS A 318 36.18 6.59 -13.23
N LYS A 319 36.00 6.10 -14.46
CA LYS A 319 35.01 6.64 -15.42
C LYS A 319 33.58 6.49 -14.89
N LEU A 320 33.21 5.30 -14.43
CA LEU A 320 31.93 5.03 -13.77
C LEU A 320 31.69 5.99 -12.60
N LYS A 321 32.66 6.10 -11.68
CA LYS A 321 32.56 7.01 -10.53
C LYS A 321 32.29 8.46 -10.95
N ALA A 322 32.97 8.95 -12.00
CA ALA A 322 32.80 10.32 -12.46
C ALA A 322 31.37 10.58 -12.98
N VAL A 323 30.80 9.65 -13.74
CA VAL A 323 29.43 9.78 -14.28
C VAL A 323 28.38 9.59 -13.17
N PHE A 324 28.56 8.61 -12.29
CA PHE A 324 27.71 8.44 -11.10
C PHE A 324 27.70 9.67 -10.20
N THR A 325 28.84 10.37 -10.06
CA THR A 325 28.92 11.60 -9.26
C THR A 325 28.08 12.72 -9.90
N LYS A 326 28.10 12.85 -11.23
CA LYS A 326 27.25 13.84 -11.94
C LYS A 326 25.77 13.53 -11.75
N ALA A 327 25.37 12.27 -11.94
CA ALA A 327 23.99 11.83 -11.70
C ALA A 327 23.53 12.05 -10.25
N SER A 328 24.38 11.77 -9.25
CA SER A 328 24.05 12.01 -7.84
C SER A 328 23.87 13.48 -7.48
N ASN A 329 24.45 14.39 -8.28
CA ASN A 329 24.28 15.83 -8.15
C ASN A 329 23.08 16.36 -8.95
N GLY A 330 22.25 15.48 -9.51
CA GLY A 330 21.02 15.83 -10.21
C GLY A 330 21.14 15.98 -11.72
N ASP A 331 22.31 15.73 -12.34
CA ASP A 331 22.44 15.75 -13.80
C ASP A 331 22.02 14.40 -14.40
N LEU A 332 20.75 14.30 -14.82
CA LEU A 332 20.16 13.10 -15.44
C LEU A 332 20.33 13.08 -16.96
N THR A 333 21.07 14.04 -17.53
CA THR A 333 21.40 14.07 -18.97
C THR A 333 22.65 13.25 -19.30
N VAL A 334 23.33 12.72 -18.27
CA VAL A 334 24.58 11.99 -18.42
C VAL A 334 24.36 10.55 -18.90
N SER A 335 25.26 10.08 -19.74
CA SER A 335 25.33 8.68 -20.19
C SER A 335 26.74 8.14 -20.06
N ILE A 336 26.84 6.81 -20.00
CA ILE A 336 28.10 6.08 -20.02
C ILE A 336 28.23 5.40 -21.39
N GLU A 337 29.21 5.83 -22.16
CA GLU A 337 29.66 5.11 -23.35
C GLU A 337 30.74 4.11 -22.94
N SER A 338 30.40 2.83 -22.91
CA SER A 338 31.38 1.76 -22.70
C SER A 338 32.02 1.35 -24.02
N SER A 339 33.35 1.26 -24.04
CA SER A 339 34.12 0.72 -25.16
C SER A 339 34.52 -0.75 -24.96
N THR A 340 34.11 -1.38 -23.85
CA THR A 340 34.41 -2.79 -23.52
C THR A 340 33.21 -3.69 -23.83
N LYS A 341 33.43 -5.01 -23.92
CA LYS A 341 32.39 -6.03 -24.13
C LYS A 341 32.31 -7.01 -22.95
N ASP A 342 32.50 -6.49 -21.75
CA ASP A 342 32.57 -7.22 -20.48
C ASP A 342 31.49 -6.67 -19.51
N GLU A 343 31.55 -7.06 -18.23
CA GLU A 343 30.60 -6.67 -17.20
C GLU A 343 30.47 -5.14 -17.01
N PHE A 344 31.46 -4.37 -17.49
CA PHE A 344 31.38 -2.90 -17.47
C PHE A 344 30.42 -2.35 -18.54
N MET A 345 30.19 -3.06 -19.66
CA MET A 345 29.16 -2.71 -20.66
C MET A 345 27.75 -2.92 -20.09
N ASP A 346 27.52 -4.05 -19.43
CA ASP A 346 26.23 -4.34 -18.80
C ASP A 346 25.91 -3.34 -17.68
N LEU A 347 26.94 -2.95 -16.91
CA LEU A 347 26.79 -1.91 -15.88
C LEU A 347 26.54 -0.52 -16.48
N ALA A 348 27.17 -0.18 -17.60
CA ALA A 348 26.92 1.07 -18.32
C ALA A 348 25.49 1.13 -18.87
N ASN A 349 25.02 0.06 -19.50
CA ASN A 349 23.65 -0.04 -20.03
C ASN A 349 22.62 0.04 -18.90
N SER A 350 22.79 -0.72 -17.82
CA SER A 350 21.89 -0.68 -16.66
C SER A 350 21.85 0.70 -16.00
N PHE A 351 22.99 1.39 -15.94
CA PHE A 351 23.04 2.77 -15.47
C PHE A 351 22.29 3.73 -16.40
N ASN A 352 22.49 3.62 -17.72
CA ASN A 352 21.80 4.46 -18.70
C ASN A 352 20.28 4.24 -18.65
N ASP A 353 19.82 3.00 -18.54
CA ASP A 353 18.40 2.66 -18.39
C ASP A 353 17.82 3.23 -17.08
N MET A 354 18.56 3.12 -15.97
CA MET A 354 18.16 3.75 -14.70
C MET A 354 18.02 5.27 -14.83
N ILE A 355 19.00 5.94 -15.43
CA ILE A 355 18.97 7.40 -15.63
C ILE A 355 17.81 7.80 -16.55
N LYS A 356 17.58 7.05 -17.63
CA LYS A 356 16.44 7.28 -18.54
C LYS A 356 15.11 7.15 -17.81
N ASN A 357 14.89 6.09 -17.03
CA ASN A 357 13.66 5.89 -16.28
C ASN A 357 13.44 6.98 -15.22
N ILE A 358 14.49 7.42 -14.53
CA ILE A 358 14.40 8.55 -13.58
C ILE A 358 14.07 9.85 -14.32
N SER A 359 14.69 10.08 -15.49
CA SER A 359 14.41 11.24 -16.35
C SER A 359 12.95 11.28 -16.81
N GLU A 360 12.41 10.15 -17.28
CA GLU A 360 11.00 10.01 -17.67
C GLU A 360 10.05 10.21 -16.49
N LEU A 361 10.40 9.71 -15.30
CA LEU A 361 9.66 9.96 -14.07
C LEU A 361 9.65 11.45 -13.71
N MET A 362 10.79 12.14 -13.74
CA MET A 362 10.86 13.59 -13.47
C MET A 362 10.02 14.40 -14.46
N ASN A 363 10.04 14.05 -15.75
CA ASN A 363 9.19 14.68 -16.76
C ASN A 363 7.70 14.42 -16.49
N SER A 364 7.33 13.22 -16.08
CA SER A 364 5.95 12.86 -15.72
C SER A 364 5.47 13.62 -14.49
N VAL A 365 6.29 13.70 -13.43
CA VAL A 365 5.96 14.48 -12.22
C VAL A 365 5.88 15.97 -12.54
N THR A 366 6.75 16.50 -13.42
CA THR A 366 6.67 17.90 -13.89
C THR A 366 5.34 18.17 -14.58
N LYS A 367 4.91 17.26 -15.48
CA LYS A 367 3.62 17.38 -16.17
C LYS A 367 2.45 17.34 -15.17
N SER A 368 2.43 16.37 -14.25
CA SER A 368 1.39 16.29 -13.22
C SER A 368 1.38 17.51 -12.30
N SER A 369 2.55 18.06 -11.95
CA SER A 369 2.64 19.29 -11.15
C SER A 369 2.02 20.49 -11.87
N LYS A 370 2.23 20.62 -13.19
CA LYS A 370 1.59 21.66 -14.01
C LYS A 370 0.08 21.48 -14.12
N GLU A 371 -0.39 20.25 -14.32
CA GLU A 371 -1.83 19.94 -14.32
C GLU A 371 -2.48 20.29 -12.97
N VAL A 372 -1.82 20.00 -11.84
CA VAL A 372 -2.31 20.40 -10.50
C VAL A 372 -2.35 21.92 -10.38
N LEU A 373 -1.33 22.64 -10.85
CA LEU A 373 -1.27 24.09 -10.78
C LEU A 373 -2.39 24.76 -11.61
N GLU A 374 -2.62 24.28 -12.84
CA GLU A 374 -3.73 24.73 -13.69
C GLU A 374 -5.09 24.40 -13.06
N THR A 375 -5.28 23.18 -12.55
CA THR A 375 -6.52 22.76 -11.91
C THR A 375 -6.81 23.57 -10.65
N SER A 376 -5.78 23.91 -9.88
CA SER A 376 -5.92 24.74 -8.67
C SER A 376 -6.31 26.17 -9.02
N SER A 377 -5.71 26.77 -10.05
CA SER A 377 -6.10 28.09 -10.56
C SER A 377 -7.55 28.11 -11.05
N ASN A 378 -7.98 27.07 -11.76
CA ASN A 378 -9.37 26.92 -12.20
C ASN A 378 -10.32 26.76 -11.00
N LEU A 379 -9.92 25.99 -9.98
CA LEU A 379 -10.70 25.80 -8.76
C LEU A 379 -10.87 27.10 -7.96
N ALA A 380 -9.83 27.93 -7.87
CA ALA A 380 -9.91 29.26 -7.26
C ALA A 380 -10.91 30.15 -8.02
N SER A 381 -10.81 30.19 -9.35
CA SER A 381 -11.71 30.99 -10.20
C SER A 381 -13.17 30.51 -10.08
N MET A 382 -13.40 29.19 -10.08
CA MET A 382 -14.74 28.62 -9.87
C MET A 382 -15.28 28.93 -8.48
N SER A 383 -14.44 28.93 -7.44
CA SER A 383 -14.85 29.25 -6.07
C SER A 383 -15.28 30.73 -5.96
N GLU A 384 -14.58 31.65 -6.63
CA GLU A 384 -14.98 33.05 -6.75
C GLU A 384 -16.32 33.21 -7.49
N GLU A 385 -16.50 32.52 -8.62
CA GLU A 385 -17.75 32.56 -9.41
C GLU A 385 -18.95 32.02 -8.62
N VAL A 386 -18.77 30.90 -7.90
CA VAL A 386 -19.79 30.33 -7.03
C VAL A 386 -20.11 31.30 -5.89
N THR A 387 -19.11 31.94 -5.29
CA THR A 387 -19.30 32.95 -4.23
C THR A 387 -20.12 34.15 -4.73
N ALA A 388 -19.82 34.65 -5.94
CA ALA A 388 -20.60 35.72 -6.55
C ALA A 388 -22.07 35.30 -6.78
N SER A 389 -22.28 34.10 -7.31
CA SER A 389 -23.62 33.53 -7.54
C SER A 389 -24.41 33.36 -6.24
N ILE A 390 -23.75 32.95 -5.15
CA ILE A 390 -24.35 32.85 -3.82
C ILE A 390 -24.75 34.23 -3.30
N GLY A 391 -23.96 35.27 -3.58
CA GLY A 391 -24.33 36.66 -3.27
C GLY A 391 -25.63 37.09 -3.97
N GLU A 392 -25.86 36.68 -5.21
CA GLU A 392 -27.12 36.93 -5.92
C GLU A 392 -28.28 36.14 -5.31
N VAL A 393 -28.07 34.88 -4.93
CA VAL A 393 -29.07 34.06 -4.23
C VAL A 393 -29.44 34.66 -2.87
N ALA A 394 -28.46 35.12 -2.10
CA ALA A 394 -28.67 35.77 -0.81
C ALA A 394 -29.52 37.04 -0.96
N LYS A 395 -29.26 37.84 -1.99
CA LYS A 395 -30.08 39.02 -2.27
C LYS A 395 -31.50 38.64 -2.70
N ALA A 396 -31.65 37.65 -3.57
CA ALA A 396 -32.96 37.19 -4.02
C ALA A 396 -33.80 36.62 -2.86
N ILE A 397 -33.18 35.90 -1.91
CA ILE A 397 -33.92 35.36 -0.76
C ILE A 397 -34.29 36.44 0.26
N GLU A 398 -33.48 37.50 0.39
CA GLU A 398 -33.82 38.68 1.18
C GLU A 398 -35.07 39.38 0.61
N GLU A 399 -35.11 39.56 -0.72
CA GLU A 399 -36.29 40.10 -1.42
C GLU A 399 -37.53 39.21 -1.24
N VAL A 400 -37.37 37.88 -1.24
CA VAL A 400 -38.48 36.93 -0.97
C VAL A 400 -38.97 37.05 0.47
N SER A 401 -38.07 37.16 1.45
CA SER A 401 -38.41 37.32 2.86
C SER A 401 -39.17 38.62 3.13
N GLU A 402 -38.69 39.73 2.54
CA GLU A 402 -39.37 41.02 2.60
C GLU A 402 -40.75 40.96 1.92
N GLY A 403 -40.82 40.34 0.73
CA GLY A 403 -42.07 40.11 0.01
C GLY A 403 -43.08 39.30 0.81
N ALA A 404 -42.65 38.23 1.47
CA ALA A 404 -43.48 37.40 2.33
C ALA A 404 -43.97 38.18 3.57
N THR A 405 -43.11 38.97 4.20
CA THR A 405 -43.47 39.82 5.34
C THR A 405 -44.54 40.84 4.94
N ASN A 406 -44.33 41.53 3.81
CA ASN A 406 -45.30 42.48 3.24
C ASN A 406 -46.62 41.78 2.89
N GLN A 407 -46.57 40.57 2.35
CA GLN A 407 -47.76 39.78 2.04
C GLN A 407 -48.57 39.42 3.30
N SER A 408 -47.89 39.05 4.38
CA SER A 408 -48.54 38.79 5.68
C SER A 408 -49.22 40.05 6.24
N GLN A 409 -48.56 41.22 6.15
CA GLN A 409 -49.16 42.50 6.55
C GLN A 409 -50.39 42.86 5.68
N ASN A 410 -50.28 42.69 4.37
CA ASN A 410 -51.41 42.92 3.45
C ASN A 410 -52.57 41.97 3.72
N ALA A 411 -52.28 40.72 4.08
CA ALA A 411 -53.31 39.76 4.50
C ALA A 411 -54.02 40.23 5.79
N GLN A 412 -53.28 40.68 6.80
CA GLN A 412 -53.88 41.25 8.02
C GLN A 412 -54.76 42.48 7.71
N GLN A 413 -54.31 43.35 6.82
CA GLN A 413 -55.11 44.49 6.34
C GLN A 413 -56.38 44.01 5.63
N GLY A 414 -56.29 42.97 4.79
CA GLY A 414 -57.44 42.36 4.12
C GLY A 414 -58.48 41.80 5.10
N VAL A 415 -58.06 41.20 6.22
CA VAL A 415 -58.98 40.78 7.29
C VAL A 415 -59.69 41.99 7.89
N SER A 416 -58.97 43.10 8.13
CA SER A 416 -59.57 44.34 8.65
C SER A 416 -60.61 44.91 7.68
N GLU A 417 -60.35 44.91 6.38
CA GLU A 417 -61.31 45.36 5.35
C GLU A 417 -62.55 44.46 5.29
N MET A 418 -62.38 43.14 5.46
CA MET A 418 -63.51 42.21 5.56
C MET A 418 -64.36 42.43 6.81
N ASN A 419 -63.75 42.90 7.91
CA ASN A 419 -64.49 43.29 9.11
C ASN A 419 -65.29 44.57 8.88
N ASP A 420 -64.73 45.61 8.24
CA ASP A 420 -65.52 46.81 7.86
C ASP A 420 -66.67 46.44 6.91
N LEU A 421 -66.44 45.55 5.94
CA LEU A 421 -67.51 45.02 5.08
C LEU A 421 -68.62 44.34 5.90
N SER A 422 -68.27 43.60 6.96
CA SER A 422 -69.24 42.99 7.87
C SER A 422 -70.14 44.05 8.53
N ASP A 423 -69.54 45.12 9.05
CA ASP A 423 -70.26 46.22 9.68
C ASP A 423 -71.20 46.93 8.69
N LYS A 424 -70.75 47.11 7.43
CA LYS A 424 -71.61 47.67 6.36
C LYS A 424 -72.78 46.74 6.02
N LEU A 425 -72.56 45.42 5.95
CA LEU A 425 -73.62 44.46 5.67
C LEU A 425 -74.67 44.43 6.79
N ASP A 426 -74.25 44.53 8.05
CA ASP A 426 -75.16 44.63 9.19
C ASP A 426 -76.02 45.91 9.13
N ALA A 427 -75.42 47.04 8.75
CA ALA A 427 -76.14 48.28 8.52
C ALA A 427 -77.17 48.17 7.38
N ILE A 428 -76.79 47.55 6.24
CA ILE A 428 -77.71 47.31 5.13
C ILE A 428 -78.85 46.39 5.57
N ASN A 429 -78.57 45.33 6.33
CA ASN A 429 -79.58 44.41 6.84
C ASN A 429 -80.59 45.12 7.76
N SER A 430 -80.11 45.99 8.65
CA SER A 430 -80.96 46.83 9.49
C SER A 430 -81.87 47.74 8.64
N ASN A 431 -81.30 48.42 7.64
CA ASN A 431 -82.06 49.31 6.74
C ASN A 431 -83.10 48.53 5.92
N SER A 432 -82.76 47.33 5.42
CA SER A 432 -83.71 46.47 4.70
C SER A 432 -84.87 46.03 5.60
N ASN A 433 -84.61 45.71 6.87
CA ASN A 433 -85.67 45.37 7.83
C ASN A 433 -86.58 46.58 8.13
N GLU A 434 -86.03 47.80 8.16
CA GLU A 434 -86.83 49.02 8.31
C GLU A 434 -87.67 49.31 7.06
N MET A 435 -87.09 49.18 5.85
CA MET A 435 -87.80 49.31 4.58
C MET A 435 -88.95 48.32 4.44
N ASP A 436 -88.75 47.08 4.88
CA ASP A 436 -89.78 46.04 4.89
C ASP A 436 -90.98 46.46 5.77
N LYS A 437 -90.71 46.89 7.02
CA LYS A 437 -91.74 47.40 7.93
C LYS A 437 -92.47 48.62 7.35
N LEU A 438 -91.75 49.58 6.79
CA LEU A 438 -92.33 50.77 6.16
C LEU A 438 -93.20 50.40 4.96
N SER A 439 -92.76 49.45 4.14
CA SER A 439 -93.50 48.99 2.97
C SER A 439 -94.79 48.28 3.37
N ILE A 440 -94.75 47.40 4.38
CA ILE A 440 -95.94 46.74 4.95
C ILE A 440 -96.93 47.77 5.52
N ASN A 441 -96.44 48.74 6.29
CA ASN A 441 -97.29 49.80 6.84
C ASN A 441 -97.91 50.67 5.73
N THR A 442 -97.13 51.01 4.70
CA THR A 442 -97.63 51.78 3.55
C THR A 442 -98.67 50.99 2.75
N LYS A 443 -98.49 49.67 2.63
CA LYS A 443 -99.48 48.77 2.02
C LYS A 443 -100.81 48.79 2.81
N ASP A 444 -100.76 48.70 4.13
CA ASP A 444 -101.94 48.78 5.00
C ASP A 444 -102.65 50.15 4.85
N LEU A 445 -101.90 51.25 4.89
CA LEU A 445 -102.45 52.59 4.67
C LEU A 445 -103.07 52.75 3.28
N GLY A 446 -102.42 52.21 2.24
CA GLY A 446 -102.96 52.22 0.88
C GLY A 446 -104.25 51.40 0.75
N SER A 447 -104.33 50.24 1.42
CA SER A 447 -105.57 49.42 1.47
C SER A 447 -106.70 50.14 2.20
N LYS A 448 -106.41 50.83 3.31
CA LYS A 448 -107.38 51.70 3.99
C LYS A 448 -107.83 52.86 3.08
N GLY A 449 -106.90 53.46 2.33
CA GLY A 449 -107.19 54.49 1.33
C GLY A 449 -108.15 54.00 0.25
N LEU A 450 -107.92 52.83 -0.33
CA LEU A 450 -108.86 52.22 -1.29
C LEU A 450 -110.25 51.99 -0.69
N SER A 451 -110.33 51.49 0.55
CA SER A 451 -111.63 51.30 1.22
C SER A 451 -112.40 52.63 1.43
N MET A 452 -111.69 53.72 1.72
CA MET A 452 -112.29 55.06 1.78
C MET A 452 -112.75 55.54 0.40
N ILE A 453 -112.00 55.26 -0.66
CA ILE A 453 -112.40 55.59 -2.03
C ILE A 453 -113.63 54.77 -2.46
N ASP A 454 -113.72 53.49 -2.13
CA ASP A 454 -114.91 52.68 -2.40
C ASP A 454 -116.16 53.26 -1.71
N THR A 455 -115.99 53.74 -0.47
CA THR A 455 -117.05 54.46 0.25
C THR A 455 -117.40 55.77 -0.47
N LEU A 456 -116.41 56.52 -0.96
CA LEU A 456 -116.63 57.77 -1.69
C LEU A 456 -117.35 57.52 -3.02
N ILE A 457 -117.03 56.46 -3.75
CA ILE A 457 -117.74 56.03 -4.97
C ILE A 457 -119.22 55.78 -4.65
N GLU A 458 -119.52 55.06 -3.56
CA GLU A 458 -120.90 54.83 -3.13
C GLU A 458 -121.64 56.15 -2.83
N LYS A 459 -120.99 57.09 -2.11
CA LYS A 459 -121.58 58.39 -1.78
C LYS A 459 -121.72 59.33 -2.98
N SER A 460 -120.76 59.34 -3.90
CA SER A 460 -120.84 60.07 -5.17
C SER A 460 -122.01 59.57 -6.01
N LYS A 461 -122.20 58.24 -6.11
CA LYS A 461 -123.36 57.65 -6.80
C LYS A 461 -124.68 58.06 -6.16
N LYS A 462 -124.77 58.06 -4.82
CA LYS A 462 -125.96 58.56 -4.10
C LYS A 462 -126.22 60.04 -4.37
N THR A 463 -125.16 60.87 -4.41
CA THR A 463 -125.25 62.30 -4.71
C THR A 463 -125.75 62.55 -6.14
N LYS A 464 -125.27 61.74 -7.11
CA LYS A 464 -125.74 61.76 -8.49
C LYS A 464 -127.23 61.45 -8.60
N ILE A 465 -127.70 60.36 -7.95
CA ILE A 465 -129.12 59.99 -7.90
C ILE A 465 -129.96 61.12 -7.29
N ALA A 466 -129.57 61.64 -6.13
CA ALA A 466 -130.30 62.72 -5.46
C ALA A 466 -130.36 64.00 -6.30
N THR A 467 -129.28 64.34 -7.02
CA THR A 467 -129.25 65.51 -7.92
C THR A 467 -130.21 65.33 -9.10
N THR A 468 -130.27 64.13 -9.67
CA THR A 468 -131.25 63.79 -10.72
C THR A 468 -132.69 63.88 -10.19
N GLU A 469 -132.98 63.36 -9.00
CA GLU A 469 -134.30 63.47 -8.37
C GLU A 469 -134.72 64.94 -8.15
N VAL A 470 -133.80 65.79 -7.67
CA VAL A 470 -134.06 67.23 -7.50
C VAL A 470 -134.30 67.93 -8.84
N ASN A 471 -133.58 67.54 -9.90
CA ASN A 471 -133.81 68.05 -11.26
C ASN A 471 -135.24 67.76 -11.74
N ASP A 472 -135.70 66.52 -11.54
CA ASP A 472 -137.04 66.09 -11.94
C ASP A 472 -138.12 66.86 -11.15
N ILE A 473 -137.97 67.00 -9.83
CA ILE A 473 -138.90 67.78 -8.99
C ILE A 473 -138.99 69.25 -9.44
N VAL A 474 -137.85 69.89 -9.73
CA VAL A 474 -137.84 71.30 -10.17
C VAL A 474 -138.44 71.45 -11.57
N LYS A 475 -138.26 70.46 -12.45
CA LYS A 475 -138.89 70.43 -13.77
C LYS A 475 -140.41 70.33 -13.64
N ASP A 476 -140.90 69.40 -12.81
CA ASP A 476 -142.33 69.25 -12.52
C ASP A 476 -142.94 70.51 -11.88
N MET A 477 -142.18 71.18 -10.99
CA MET A 477 -142.58 72.47 -10.41
C MET A 477 -142.70 73.56 -11.49
N ASN A 478 -141.75 73.63 -12.44
CA ASN A 478 -141.80 74.60 -13.53
C ASN A 478 -143.02 74.35 -14.44
N GLU A 479 -143.34 73.08 -14.74
CA GLU A 479 -144.53 72.71 -15.51
C GLU A 479 -145.83 73.06 -14.76
N SER A 480 -145.92 72.74 -13.47
CA SER A 480 -147.06 73.09 -12.62
C SER A 480 -147.28 74.61 -12.56
N THR A 481 -146.20 75.38 -12.47
CA THR A 481 -146.24 76.86 -12.44
C THR A 481 -146.80 77.42 -13.76
N LYS A 482 -146.43 76.84 -14.91
CA LYS A 482 -147.00 77.22 -16.22
C LYS A 482 -148.50 76.94 -16.30
N GLN A 483 -148.94 75.80 -15.76
CA GLN A 483 -150.37 75.45 -15.70
C GLN A 483 -151.15 76.44 -14.84
N ILE A 484 -150.65 76.78 -13.64
CA ILE A 484 -151.29 77.78 -12.76
C ILE A 484 -151.35 79.15 -13.45
N ASN A 485 -150.30 79.57 -14.16
CA ASN A 485 -150.31 80.83 -14.91
C ASN A 485 -151.44 80.86 -15.96
N SER A 486 -151.65 79.75 -16.68
CA SER A 486 -152.72 79.62 -17.67
C SER A 486 -154.12 79.67 -17.04
N ILE A 487 -154.29 79.05 -15.87
CA ILE A 487 -155.54 79.12 -15.10
C ILE A 487 -155.78 80.56 -14.62
N SER A 488 -154.76 81.22 -14.07
CA SER A 488 -154.83 82.62 -13.62
C SER A 488 -155.21 83.55 -14.76
N GLU A 489 -154.67 83.34 -15.96
CA GLU A 489 -155.05 84.13 -17.15
C GLU A 489 -156.52 83.90 -17.55
N THR A 490 -157.00 82.67 -17.46
CA THR A 490 -158.41 82.32 -17.70
C THR A 490 -159.33 82.99 -16.66
N ILE A 491 -158.97 82.97 -15.37
CA ILE A 491 -159.73 83.67 -14.32
C ILE A 491 -159.74 85.18 -14.55
N SER A 492 -158.62 85.77 -14.98
CA SER A 492 -158.55 87.19 -15.32
C SER A 492 -159.51 87.55 -16.46
N GLN A 493 -159.65 86.68 -17.46
CA GLN A 493 -160.61 86.88 -18.56
C GLN A 493 -162.06 86.75 -18.08
N ILE A 494 -162.35 85.77 -17.20
CA ILE A 494 -163.70 85.60 -16.62
C ILE A 494 -164.09 86.79 -15.74
N THR A 495 -163.18 87.28 -14.90
CA THR A 495 -163.42 88.43 -14.02
C THR A 495 -163.62 89.72 -14.82
N GLU A 496 -162.88 89.92 -15.91
CA GLU A 496 -163.09 91.04 -16.83
C GLU A 496 -164.45 90.97 -17.54
N GLN A 497 -164.85 89.79 -18.04
CA GLN A 497 -166.18 89.58 -18.59
C GLN A 497 -167.28 89.82 -17.54
N THR A 498 -167.09 89.35 -16.30
CA THR A 498 -168.05 89.50 -15.20
C THR A 498 -168.20 90.97 -14.78
N SER A 499 -167.10 91.73 -14.76
CA SER A 499 -167.11 93.19 -14.53
C SER A 499 -167.87 93.94 -15.63
N LEU A 500 -167.69 93.55 -16.90
CA LEU A 500 -168.47 94.10 -18.02
C LEU A 500 -169.95 93.74 -17.95
N LEU A 501 -170.28 92.49 -17.60
CA LEU A 501 -171.66 92.02 -17.45
C LEU A 501 -172.39 92.75 -16.33
N SER A 502 -171.72 92.91 -15.18
CA SER A 502 -172.24 93.62 -14.01
C SER A 502 -172.32 95.13 -14.21
N LEU A 503 -171.42 95.74 -14.99
CA LEU A 503 -171.53 97.12 -15.43
C LEU A 503 -172.78 97.32 -16.31
N ASN A 504 -173.00 96.45 -17.30
CA ASN A 504 -174.20 96.48 -18.13
C ASN A 504 -175.48 96.28 -17.29
N ALA A 505 -175.47 95.37 -16.32
CA ALA A 505 -176.59 95.15 -15.40
C ALA A 505 -176.83 96.34 -14.47
N SER A 506 -175.79 97.02 -14.00
CA SER A 506 -175.88 98.24 -13.18
C SER A 506 -176.47 99.41 -13.98
N ILE A 507 -176.06 99.57 -15.24
CA ILE A 507 -176.60 100.58 -16.16
C ILE A 507 -178.09 100.34 -16.42
N GLU A 508 -178.49 99.11 -16.73
CA GLU A 508 -179.90 98.80 -17.01
C GLU A 508 -180.78 98.86 -15.75
N SER A 509 -180.22 98.54 -14.58
CA SER A 509 -180.89 98.71 -13.28
C SER A 509 -181.08 100.19 -12.91
N ALA A 510 -180.13 101.07 -13.25
CA ALA A 510 -180.28 102.53 -13.10
C ALA A 510 -181.35 103.10 -14.03
N ARG A 511 -181.56 102.47 -15.20
CA ARG A 511 -182.57 102.84 -16.21
C ARG A 511 -184.00 102.50 -15.77
N ALA A 512 -184.18 101.48 -14.94
CA ALA A 512 -185.47 101.03 -14.41
C ALA A 512 -186.00 101.85 -13.20
N GLY A 513 -185.29 102.91 -12.78
CA GLY A 513 -185.76 103.83 -11.72
C GLY A 513 -185.94 103.15 -10.34
N GLU A 514 -186.98 103.53 -9.58
CA GLU A 514 -187.19 103.00 -8.22
C GLU A 514 -187.32 101.47 -8.15
N ALA A 515 -187.83 100.80 -9.20
CA ALA A 515 -187.99 99.35 -9.24
C ALA A 515 -186.65 98.58 -9.39
N GLY A 516 -185.63 99.20 -10.00
CA GLY A 516 -184.32 98.59 -10.26
C GLY A 516 -183.29 98.79 -9.14
N ARG A 517 -183.63 99.55 -8.10
CA ARG A 517 -182.68 100.01 -7.07
C ARG A 517 -182.02 98.86 -6.30
N GLY A 518 -182.76 97.79 -5.99
CA GLY A 518 -182.20 96.59 -5.35
C GLY A 518 -181.24 95.81 -6.24
N PHE A 519 -181.56 95.69 -7.54
CA PHE A 519 -180.69 95.03 -8.52
C PHE A 519 -179.44 95.85 -8.84
N ALA A 520 -179.53 97.18 -8.87
CA ALA A 520 -178.37 98.06 -9.06
C ALA A 520 -177.33 97.89 -7.96
N VAL A 521 -177.75 97.74 -6.69
CA VAL A 521 -176.85 97.50 -5.57
C VAL A 521 -176.15 96.14 -5.72
N VAL A 522 -176.88 95.08 -6.10
CA VAL A 522 -176.29 93.76 -6.32
C VAL A 522 -175.33 93.74 -7.51
N ALA A 523 -175.68 94.40 -8.61
CA ALA A 523 -174.83 94.48 -9.80
C ALA A 523 -173.54 95.28 -9.53
N GLU A 524 -173.61 96.39 -8.79
CA GLU A 524 -172.42 97.14 -8.39
C GLU A 524 -171.55 96.34 -7.40
N GLU A 525 -172.15 95.57 -6.49
CA GLU A 525 -171.40 94.68 -5.60
C GLU A 525 -170.72 93.53 -6.37
N ILE A 526 -171.36 92.96 -7.39
CA ILE A 526 -170.75 91.97 -8.30
C ILE A 526 -169.61 92.61 -9.10
N ARG A 527 -169.78 93.85 -9.59
CA ARG A 527 -168.73 94.58 -10.31
C ARG A 527 -167.51 94.77 -9.42
N LYS A 528 -167.75 95.20 -8.18
CA LYS A 528 -166.70 95.39 -7.17
C LYS A 528 -166.00 94.08 -6.80
N LEU A 529 -166.73 92.98 -6.65
CA LEU A 529 -166.17 91.64 -6.43
C LEU A 529 -165.37 91.14 -7.65
N ALA A 530 -165.82 91.42 -8.86
CA ALA A 530 -165.11 91.06 -10.10
C ALA A 530 -163.82 91.89 -10.27
N GLU A 531 -163.85 93.18 -9.93
CA GLU A 531 -162.68 94.07 -9.92
C GLU A 531 -161.67 93.64 -8.83
N GLN A 532 -162.13 93.33 -7.62
CA GLN A 532 -161.29 92.73 -6.57
C GLN A 532 -160.70 91.36 -6.97
N SER A 533 -161.47 90.53 -7.68
CA SER A 533 -161.00 89.24 -8.18
C SER A 533 -159.98 89.41 -9.31
N LYS A 534 -160.14 90.43 -10.17
CA LYS A 534 -159.16 90.80 -11.20
C LYS A 534 -157.84 91.24 -10.56
N ASP A 535 -157.90 92.11 -9.54
CA ASP A 535 -156.72 92.56 -8.79
C ASP A 535 -156.02 91.40 -8.08
N SER A 536 -156.78 90.54 -7.40
CA SER A 536 -156.25 89.32 -6.75
C SER A 536 -155.60 88.36 -7.77
N THR A 537 -156.19 88.23 -8.95
CA THR A 537 -155.64 87.39 -10.03
C THR A 537 -154.37 87.99 -10.62
N ALA A 538 -154.27 89.32 -10.70
CA ALA A 538 -153.05 90.01 -11.11
C ALA A 538 -151.91 89.82 -10.09
N GLU A 539 -152.22 89.84 -8.79
CA GLU A 539 -151.27 89.50 -7.74
C GLU A 539 -150.79 88.05 -7.84
N ILE A 540 -151.71 87.09 -8.05
CA ILE A 540 -151.36 85.67 -8.28
C ILE A 540 -150.45 85.55 -9.51
N LYS A 541 -150.79 86.20 -10.63
CA LYS A 541 -149.96 86.19 -11.85
C LYS A 541 -148.55 86.73 -11.58
N ALA A 542 -148.42 87.79 -10.78
CA ALA A 542 -147.12 88.33 -10.38
C ALA A 542 -146.30 87.34 -9.52
N ILE A 543 -146.95 86.68 -8.55
CA ILE A 543 -146.32 85.64 -7.71
C ILE A 543 -145.86 84.45 -8.57
N ILE A 544 -146.71 83.98 -9.48
CA ILE A 544 -146.42 82.86 -10.38
C ILE A 544 -145.29 83.19 -11.35
N THR A 545 -145.27 84.40 -11.90
CA THR A 545 -144.16 84.89 -12.73
C THR A 545 -142.84 84.91 -11.96
N ASN A 546 -142.88 85.30 -10.68
CA ASN A 546 -141.70 85.29 -9.81
C ASN A 546 -141.25 83.85 -9.47
N ILE A 547 -142.18 82.93 -9.20
CA ILE A 547 -141.90 81.51 -8.98
C ILE A 547 -141.28 80.89 -10.24
N GLN A 548 -141.83 81.18 -11.43
CA GLN A 548 -141.29 80.70 -12.70
C GLN A 548 -139.86 81.19 -12.92
N LYS A 549 -139.59 82.48 -12.69
CA LYS A 549 -138.23 83.04 -12.76
C LYS A 549 -137.26 82.34 -11.79
N LYS A 550 -137.69 82.08 -10.55
CA LYS A 550 -136.90 81.34 -9.56
C LYS A 550 -136.70 79.88 -9.96
N SER A 551 -137.71 79.24 -10.57
CA SER A 551 -137.64 77.87 -11.09
C SER A 551 -136.63 77.76 -12.23
N ASP A 552 -136.63 78.71 -13.18
CA ASP A 552 -135.66 78.72 -14.28
C ASP A 552 -134.22 78.93 -13.78
N ILE A 553 -134.03 79.73 -12.73
CA ILE A 553 -132.74 79.86 -12.04
C ILE A 553 -132.35 78.53 -11.39
N ALA A 554 -133.29 77.85 -10.71
CA ALA A 554 -133.05 76.55 -10.09
C ALA A 554 -132.67 75.47 -11.11
N VAL A 555 -133.35 75.40 -12.27
CA VAL A 555 -133.00 74.48 -13.37
C VAL A 555 -131.57 74.73 -13.86
N LYS A 556 -131.18 75.99 -14.08
CA LYS A 556 -129.80 76.31 -14.48
C LYS A 556 -128.78 75.90 -13.42
N ALA A 557 -129.07 76.13 -12.14
CA ALA A 557 -128.20 75.74 -11.04
C ALA A 557 -128.06 74.22 -10.92
N ILE A 558 -129.15 73.46 -11.11
CA ILE A 558 -129.15 72.00 -11.06
C ILE A 558 -128.37 71.42 -12.25
N LYS A 559 -128.53 71.96 -13.46
CA LYS A 559 -127.73 71.53 -14.61
C LYS A 559 -126.23 71.73 -14.38
N SER A 560 -125.84 72.88 -13.82
CA SER A 560 -124.45 73.12 -13.43
C SER A 560 -123.98 72.16 -12.34
N THR A 561 -124.86 71.80 -11.39
CA THR A 561 -124.55 70.81 -10.35
C THR A 561 -124.35 69.42 -10.93
N GLU A 562 -125.16 69.02 -11.93
CA GLU A 562 -125.02 67.75 -12.64
C GLU A 562 -123.68 67.64 -13.37
N GLU A 563 -123.23 68.71 -14.03
CA GLU A 563 -121.90 68.79 -14.66
C GLU A 563 -120.79 68.56 -13.61
N VAL A 564 -120.83 69.26 -12.48
CA VAL A 564 -119.86 69.11 -11.38
C VAL A 564 -119.87 67.70 -10.78
N VAL A 565 -121.05 67.10 -10.59
CA VAL A 565 -121.15 65.73 -10.05
C VAL A 565 -120.57 64.69 -11.03
N ASN A 566 -120.72 64.89 -12.34
CA ASN A 566 -120.09 64.02 -13.33
C ASN A 566 -118.56 64.17 -13.35
N GLU A 567 -118.05 65.40 -13.24
CA GLU A 567 -116.61 65.64 -13.08
C GLU A 567 -116.05 64.99 -11.80
N GLN A 568 -116.79 65.09 -10.68
CA GLN A 568 -116.45 64.44 -9.43
C GLN A 568 -116.37 62.91 -9.58
N ASP A 569 -117.33 62.28 -10.27
CA ASP A 569 -117.36 60.83 -10.51
C ASP A 569 -116.10 60.35 -11.25
N LEU A 570 -115.69 61.08 -12.29
CA LEU A 570 -114.46 60.81 -13.04
C LEU A 570 -113.21 60.99 -12.16
N ALA A 571 -113.15 62.05 -11.35
CA ALA A 571 -112.01 62.29 -10.46
C ALA A 571 -111.86 61.19 -9.39
N VAL A 572 -112.98 60.67 -8.87
CA VAL A 572 -112.97 59.57 -7.90
C VAL A 572 -112.51 58.26 -8.55
N ASP A 573 -112.98 57.92 -9.76
CA ASP A 573 -112.51 56.74 -10.52
C ASP A 573 -111.01 56.80 -10.80
N GLN A 574 -110.51 57.97 -11.23
CA GLN A 574 -109.07 58.18 -11.42
C GLN A 574 -108.27 58.00 -10.12
N THR A 575 -108.80 58.49 -9.01
CA THR A 575 -108.17 58.33 -7.69
C THR A 575 -108.07 56.85 -7.29
N GLN A 576 -109.11 56.06 -7.55
CA GLN A 576 -109.11 54.61 -7.29
C GLN A 576 -108.01 53.89 -8.08
N LYS A 577 -107.84 54.24 -9.37
CA LYS A 577 -106.79 53.68 -10.22
C LYS A 577 -105.38 54.01 -9.70
N ILE A 578 -105.14 55.26 -9.33
CA ILE A 578 -103.86 55.70 -8.76
C ILE A 578 -103.52 54.92 -7.49
N PHE A 579 -104.47 54.78 -6.55
CA PHE A 579 -104.25 54.00 -5.32
C PHE A 579 -103.97 52.51 -5.61
N SER A 580 -104.62 51.94 -6.62
CA SER A 580 -104.37 50.55 -7.04
C SER A 580 -102.95 50.37 -7.60
N GLU A 581 -102.47 51.34 -8.39
CA GLU A 581 -101.09 51.35 -8.90
C GLU A 581 -100.08 51.53 -7.77
N ILE A 582 -100.34 52.42 -6.80
CA ILE A 582 -99.50 52.59 -5.60
C ILE A 582 -99.34 51.27 -4.86
N LEU A 583 -100.43 50.54 -4.61
CA LEU A 583 -100.37 49.24 -3.92
C LEU A 583 -99.58 48.19 -4.71
N LYS A 584 -99.71 48.18 -6.04
CA LYS A 584 -98.90 47.30 -6.90
C LYS A 584 -97.41 47.63 -6.78
N SER A 585 -97.05 48.91 -6.82
CA SER A 585 -95.65 49.35 -6.66
C SER A 585 -95.10 49.02 -5.27
N ILE A 586 -95.90 49.13 -4.21
CA ILE A 586 -95.49 48.70 -2.86
C ILE A 586 -95.29 47.18 -2.80
N GLY A 587 -96.12 46.39 -3.49
CA GLY A 587 -95.90 44.95 -3.60
C GLY A 587 -94.53 44.60 -4.20
N ILE A 588 -94.18 45.25 -5.31
CA ILE A 588 -92.87 45.09 -5.95
C ILE A 588 -91.73 45.53 -5.01
N MET A 589 -91.94 46.59 -4.22
CA MET A 589 -90.95 47.07 -3.24
C MET A 589 -90.68 46.02 -2.15
N ILE A 590 -91.70 45.36 -1.63
CA ILE A 590 -91.56 44.27 -0.64
C ILE A 590 -90.72 43.13 -1.23
N ASP A 591 -91.04 42.68 -2.44
CA ASP A 591 -90.29 41.60 -3.11
C ASP A 591 -88.81 41.97 -3.30
N LYS A 592 -88.54 43.23 -3.68
CA LYS A 592 -87.16 43.72 -3.86
C LYS A 592 -86.39 43.84 -2.56
N VAL A 593 -87.05 44.20 -1.46
CA VAL A 593 -86.42 44.22 -0.13
C VAL A 593 -86.02 42.80 0.30
N GLU A 594 -86.85 41.80 0.00
CA GLU A 594 -86.53 40.39 0.29
C GLU A 594 -85.34 39.87 -0.55
N GLU A 595 -85.26 40.24 -1.82
CA GLU A 595 -84.11 39.94 -2.69
C GLU A 595 -82.80 40.54 -2.14
N VAL A 596 -82.86 41.77 -1.61
CA VAL A 596 -81.71 42.41 -0.94
C VAL A 596 -81.31 41.63 0.32
N LYS A 597 -82.26 41.22 1.17
CA LYS A 597 -81.95 40.40 2.36
C LYS A 597 -81.27 39.09 1.98
N SER A 598 -81.76 38.39 0.95
CA SER A 598 -81.14 37.16 0.45
C SER A 598 -79.72 37.40 -0.07
N SER A 599 -79.48 38.53 -0.74
CA SER A 599 -78.15 38.89 -1.25
C SER A 599 -77.16 39.17 -0.13
N ILE A 600 -77.60 39.79 0.97
CA ILE A 600 -76.76 40.01 2.16
C ILE A 600 -76.28 38.68 2.75
N VAL A 601 -77.14 37.67 2.83
CA VAL A 601 -76.76 36.33 3.32
C VAL A 601 -75.68 35.70 2.45
N ASP A 602 -75.84 35.74 1.11
CA ASP A 602 -74.83 35.20 0.17
C ASP A 602 -73.49 35.95 0.27
N ILE A 603 -73.53 37.29 0.34
CA ILE A 603 -72.32 38.09 0.50
C ILE A 603 -71.62 37.77 1.82
N ASN A 604 -72.37 37.59 2.91
CA ASN A 604 -71.79 37.27 4.21
C ASN A 604 -71.12 35.88 4.22
N GLN A 605 -71.70 34.91 3.52
CA GLN A 605 -71.07 33.59 3.34
C GLN A 605 -69.77 33.69 2.54
N LYS A 606 -69.77 34.44 1.42
CA LYS A 606 -68.56 34.67 0.61
C LYS A 606 -67.48 35.43 1.38
N LYS A 607 -67.87 36.41 2.21
CA LYS A 607 -66.98 37.14 3.11
C LYS A 607 -66.28 36.19 4.09
N GLN A 608 -66.99 35.24 4.69
CA GLN A 608 -66.39 34.24 5.58
C GLN A 608 -65.35 33.38 4.86
N SER A 609 -65.65 32.90 3.65
CA SER A 609 -64.68 32.15 2.84
C SER A 609 -63.44 32.99 2.50
N ALA A 610 -63.63 34.26 2.13
CA ALA A 610 -62.52 35.17 1.83
C ALA A 610 -61.62 35.40 3.05
N VAL A 611 -62.20 35.57 4.25
CA VAL A 611 -61.41 35.68 5.49
C VAL A 611 -60.55 34.43 5.70
N ALA A 612 -61.11 33.24 5.55
CA ALA A 612 -60.36 31.99 5.72
C ALA A 612 -59.21 31.84 4.71
N GLU A 613 -59.42 32.24 3.45
CA GLU A 613 -58.37 32.26 2.43
C GLU A 613 -57.26 33.27 2.77
N ILE A 614 -57.62 34.45 3.25
CA ILE A 614 -56.66 35.49 3.67
C ILE A 614 -55.84 35.03 4.88
N GLU A 615 -56.45 34.39 5.87
CA GLU A 615 -55.74 33.80 7.01
C GLU A 615 -54.74 32.73 6.57
N ASN A 616 -55.12 31.89 5.61
CA ASN A 616 -54.22 30.90 5.03
C ASN A 616 -53.04 31.54 4.27
N ILE A 617 -53.28 32.64 3.54
CA ILE A 617 -52.20 33.42 2.91
C ILE A 617 -51.24 33.95 3.97
N SER A 618 -51.74 34.52 5.06
CA SER A 618 -50.88 35.01 6.15
C SER A 618 -50.02 33.90 6.76
N ALA A 619 -50.58 32.72 6.97
CA ALA A 619 -49.85 31.56 7.49
C ALA A 619 -48.74 31.10 6.52
N ILE A 620 -49.04 30.96 5.23
CA ILE A 620 -48.06 30.57 4.20
C ILE A 620 -46.96 31.62 4.07
N SER A 621 -47.31 32.91 4.12
CA SER A 621 -46.33 33.99 4.09
C SER A 621 -45.38 33.95 5.29
N GLN A 622 -45.87 33.63 6.49
CA GLN A 622 -45.01 33.48 7.67
C GLN A 622 -44.07 32.27 7.56
N GLU A 623 -44.56 31.16 7.00
CA GLU A 623 -43.73 29.98 6.71
C GLU A 623 -42.68 30.29 5.64
N THR A 624 -43.04 31.03 4.60
CA THR A 624 -42.12 31.47 3.53
C THR A 624 -41.02 32.37 4.06
N ALA A 625 -41.35 33.30 4.96
CA ALA A 625 -40.35 34.13 5.64
C ALA A 625 -39.38 33.27 6.47
N SER A 626 -39.91 32.30 7.23
CA SER A 626 -39.09 31.38 8.04
C SER A 626 -38.17 30.50 7.18
N ALA A 627 -38.69 29.96 6.07
CA ALA A 627 -37.89 29.19 5.11
C ALA A 627 -36.81 30.05 4.43
N SER A 628 -37.09 31.33 4.21
CA SER A 628 -36.12 32.28 3.66
C SER A 628 -34.98 32.55 4.64
N GLU A 629 -35.24 32.59 5.95
CA GLU A 629 -34.19 32.67 6.98
C GLU A 629 -33.28 31.42 6.96
N GLU A 630 -33.84 30.22 6.79
CA GLU A 630 -33.06 28.98 6.70
C GLU A 630 -32.17 28.92 5.45
N VAL A 631 -32.69 29.39 4.31
CA VAL A 631 -31.91 29.50 3.07
C VAL A 631 -30.81 30.57 3.20
N THR A 632 -31.08 31.66 3.94
CA THR A 632 -30.06 32.68 4.26
C THR A 632 -28.93 32.09 5.10
N ALA A 633 -29.24 31.35 6.16
CA ALA A 633 -28.23 30.65 6.95
C ALA A 633 -27.42 29.64 6.10
N SER A 634 -28.09 28.92 5.21
CA SER A 634 -27.43 27.98 4.29
C SER A 634 -26.50 28.69 3.31
N THR A 635 -26.88 29.87 2.81
CA THR A 635 -26.02 30.65 1.91
C THR A 635 -24.79 31.18 2.63
N GLU A 636 -24.90 31.62 3.89
CA GLU A 636 -23.74 31.98 4.73
C GLU A 636 -22.78 30.78 4.93
N GLU A 637 -23.30 29.59 5.21
CA GLU A 637 -22.49 28.38 5.34
C GLU A 637 -21.76 28.01 4.05
N ILE A 638 -22.43 28.12 2.90
CA ILE A 638 -21.82 27.83 1.60
C ILE A 638 -20.75 28.87 1.27
N THR A 639 -20.97 30.16 1.55
CA THR A 639 -19.93 31.20 1.41
C THR A 639 -18.70 30.86 2.24
N ALA A 640 -18.88 30.46 3.50
CA ALA A 640 -17.76 30.04 4.36
C ALA A 640 -17.04 28.77 3.86
N ALA A 641 -17.75 27.87 3.18
CA ALA A 641 -17.16 26.70 2.53
C ALA A 641 -16.35 27.07 1.28
N MET A 642 -16.83 28.03 0.47
CA MET A 642 -16.11 28.52 -0.71
C MET A 642 -14.81 29.24 -0.32
N ASP A 643 -14.82 30.01 0.76
CA ASP A 643 -13.59 30.60 1.34
C ASP A 643 -12.53 29.53 1.66
N LYS A 644 -12.96 28.35 2.16
CA LYS A 644 -12.04 27.22 2.39
C LYS A 644 -11.55 26.61 1.09
N PHE A 645 -12.38 26.50 0.06
CA PHE A 645 -11.95 25.99 -1.25
C PHE A 645 -10.93 26.90 -1.90
N THR A 646 -11.12 28.22 -1.86
CA THR A 646 -10.12 29.18 -2.33
C THR A 646 -8.79 28.99 -1.62
N ARG A 647 -8.79 28.82 -0.29
CA ARG A 647 -7.56 28.50 0.47
C ARG A 647 -6.92 27.17 0.08
N TYR A 648 -7.72 26.13 -0.15
CA TYR A 648 -7.17 24.83 -0.60
C TYR A 648 -6.60 24.90 -2.01
N ALA A 649 -7.18 25.69 -2.90
CA ALA A 649 -6.64 25.97 -4.22
C ALA A 649 -5.29 26.70 -4.12
N ASP A 650 -5.19 27.74 -3.28
CA ASP A 650 -3.94 28.44 -3.00
C ASP A 650 -2.87 27.50 -2.42
N ASP A 651 -3.23 26.66 -1.46
CA ASP A 651 -2.31 25.68 -0.85
C ASP A 651 -1.80 24.67 -1.89
N LEU A 652 -2.67 24.15 -2.76
CA LEU A 652 -2.29 23.24 -3.84
C LEU A 652 -1.38 23.92 -4.87
N GLN A 653 -1.67 25.18 -5.22
CA GLN A 653 -0.81 25.98 -6.09
C GLN A 653 0.59 26.13 -5.47
N LEU A 654 0.69 26.53 -4.20
CA LEU A 654 1.97 26.64 -3.49
C LEU A 654 2.72 25.30 -3.43
N LEU A 655 2.00 24.19 -3.23
CA LEU A 655 2.60 22.85 -3.22
C LEU A 655 3.15 22.46 -4.59
N ALA A 656 2.41 22.75 -5.66
CA ALA A 656 2.81 22.48 -7.03
C ALA A 656 4.01 23.34 -7.45
N GLU A 657 4.02 24.63 -7.11
CA GLU A 657 5.18 25.51 -7.35
C GLU A 657 6.42 25.03 -6.58
N LYS A 658 6.25 24.59 -5.33
CA LYS A 658 7.33 24.02 -4.54
C LYS A 658 7.86 22.72 -5.15
N LEU A 659 6.97 21.85 -5.62
CA LEU A 659 7.33 20.60 -6.28
C LEU A 659 8.08 20.87 -7.59
N GLU A 660 7.60 21.80 -8.41
CA GLU A 660 8.29 22.25 -9.63
C GLU A 660 9.69 22.76 -9.32
N LYS A 661 9.85 23.56 -8.25
CA LYS A 661 11.16 24.07 -7.81
C LYS A 661 12.11 22.96 -7.34
N GLU A 662 11.61 21.93 -6.67
CA GLU A 662 12.41 20.77 -6.27
C GLU A 662 12.82 19.91 -7.47
N ILE A 663 11.93 19.73 -8.45
CA ILE A 663 12.25 18.99 -9.69
C ILE A 663 13.25 19.75 -10.55
N ASN A 664 13.16 21.08 -10.62
CA ASN A 664 14.10 21.93 -11.35
C ASN A 664 15.54 21.90 -10.80
N LYS A 665 15.79 21.27 -9.64
CA LYS A 665 17.16 20.96 -9.17
C LYS A 665 17.81 19.86 -10.01
N PHE A 666 17.00 19.01 -10.65
CA PHE A 666 17.45 17.96 -11.55
C PHE A 666 17.48 18.49 -12.98
N LYS A 667 18.56 18.19 -13.69
CA LYS A 667 18.70 18.49 -15.11
C LYS A 667 18.23 17.28 -15.89
N VAL A 668 17.13 17.46 -16.60
CA VAL A 668 16.40 16.42 -17.34
C VAL A 668 16.49 16.73 -18.83
N ASN A 669 16.44 15.69 -19.69
CA ASN A 669 16.40 15.87 -21.15
C ASN A 669 15.01 16.23 -21.67
#